data_AF-G1NUD6-F1
#
_entry.id   AF-G1NUD6-F1
#
_cell.length_a   1.000
_cell.length_b   1.000
_cell.length_c   1.000
_cell.angle_alpha   90.00
_cell.angle_beta   90.00
_cell.angle_gamma   90.00
#
_symmetry.space_group_name_H-M   'P 1'
#
loop_
_entity.id
_entity.type
_entity.pdbx_description
1 polymer ?
#
loop_
_entity_poly.entity_id
_entity_poly.type
_entity_poly.pdbx_seq_one_letter_code
_entity_poly.pdbx_strand_id
1 'polypeptide(L)'
;DWRPALNLAALDCADETNSAVCRDFNIAGFPTVRFFKAFSKSGPGATLAVAGADMQTLRERLIDALETHGATWPPACPPLEPTGLEEIDGFFARNDEECLALIFEKKGSYLGREVILDLSQREGIAVRRVLNTEGDVVSKFGVTDFPSCYLLFRNGSASRVPVLMESRSFYTNYLQRFAGATREAARTTVPPITANTVAPTAWKVADRSKIYMADLESALHYILRVEVGKFSLLEGQRLVALKKFVAVLAQYFPGQPLVQNFLHSVNDWLQKQQRKKIPYGFFQTALENRKEGVVIAKKVNWVGCQGSEPHFRGFPCSLWVLFHFLTVQATRQNVDRSQETAKAQEVLQAIRGYVRFFFGCRDCAGHFEKMAAASMHRVGSRDSAVLWLWSSHNKVNARLAGPALLMPLLLFPCTRAPPSGLVGSLSCLPILLSGYWPLTQTNRKVRAGLFKPPLPPREESNDKMGWKRKTRFFLEIRTDFTGGPGLLSSLVGSASVPWAQESDGSSGREPSVGGSLGLSVGREEYACLGQTTPPEHIAELQRERWEQPEGQEPLSERDLGAGLLAELPAEDLPTGPSERRRVGRSSKQLASVPEGEPEAGALRGRGQWLQVLEGNFSHLDISLCVVLYSLSFMGLLAMYTYFRARMRALKGHASHPAA
;
A
#
# COMPACT_ATOMS: atom_id res chain seq x y z
N ASP A 1 3.58 18.87 18.25
CA ASP A 1 4.60 18.18 17.43
C ASP A 1 5.47 17.42 18.40
N TRP A 2 5.80 16.16 18.12
CA TRP A 2 6.47 15.26 19.09
C TRP A 2 7.95 15.03 18.74
N ARG A 3 8.47 15.73 17.73
CA ARG A 3 9.90 15.67 17.36
C ARG A 3 10.76 16.44 18.38
N PRO A 4 12.04 16.10 18.59
CA PRO A 4 12.74 14.93 18.05
C PRO A 4 12.51 13.64 18.86
N ALA A 5 11.70 13.66 19.92
CA ALA A 5 11.40 12.49 20.77
C ALA A 5 10.82 11.31 19.97
N LEU A 6 9.89 11.60 19.06
CA LEU A 6 9.38 10.67 18.06
C LEU A 6 9.43 11.33 16.67
N ASN A 7 10.00 10.62 15.70
CA ASN A 7 9.98 10.99 14.29
C ASN A 7 9.19 9.96 13.48
N LEU A 8 8.37 10.43 12.53
CA LEU A 8 7.71 9.58 11.55
C LEU A 8 8.42 9.72 10.20
N ALA A 9 8.62 8.59 9.53
CA ALA A 9 9.26 8.51 8.22
C ALA A 9 8.53 7.52 7.32
N ALA A 10 8.69 7.68 6.00
CA ALA A 10 8.19 6.75 4.99
C ALA A 10 9.33 6.37 4.03
N LEU A 11 9.31 5.14 3.53
CA LEU A 11 10.27 4.62 2.57
C LEU A 11 9.49 3.82 1.52
N ASP A 12 9.62 4.21 0.25
CA ASP A 12 8.84 3.57 -0.82
C ASP A 12 9.49 2.27 -1.32
N CYS A 13 9.01 1.16 -0.76
CA CYS A 13 9.39 -0.19 -1.19
C CYS A 13 8.82 -0.63 -2.56
N ALA A 14 8.08 0.23 -3.27
CA ALA A 14 7.70 -0.02 -4.66
C ALA A 14 8.81 0.33 -5.67
N ASP A 15 9.79 1.16 -5.29
CA ASP A 15 10.97 1.41 -6.11
C ASP A 15 11.95 0.23 -6.03
N GLU A 16 12.45 -0.23 -7.18
CA GLU A 16 13.43 -1.32 -7.27
C GLU A 16 14.72 -1.00 -6.51
N THR A 17 15.15 0.27 -6.47
CA THR A 17 16.34 0.72 -5.74
C THR A 17 16.23 0.47 -4.23
N ASN A 18 15.01 0.53 -3.68
CA ASN A 18 14.73 0.26 -2.27
C ASN A 18 14.51 -1.24 -1.97
N SER A 19 14.40 -2.11 -2.98
CA SER A 19 14.12 -3.54 -2.83
C SER A 19 15.09 -4.26 -1.88
N ALA A 20 16.38 -3.88 -1.88
CA ALA A 20 17.37 -4.41 -0.95
C ALA A 20 17.04 -4.05 0.51
N VAL A 21 16.89 -2.77 0.83
CA VAL A 21 16.55 -2.30 2.19
C VAL A 21 15.25 -2.95 2.67
N CYS A 22 14.22 -3.00 1.81
CA CYS A 22 12.94 -3.60 2.19
C CYS A 22 13.01 -5.12 2.42
N ARG A 23 13.90 -5.84 1.74
CA ARG A 23 14.21 -7.24 2.02
C ARG A 23 14.96 -7.40 3.35
N ASP A 24 15.94 -6.55 3.61
CA ASP A 24 16.82 -6.68 4.78
C ASP A 24 16.08 -6.32 6.09
N PHE A 25 15.14 -5.36 6.03
CA PHE A 25 14.16 -5.08 7.08
C PHE A 25 12.95 -6.06 7.07
N ASN A 26 13.02 -7.14 6.29
CA ASN A 26 12.06 -8.25 6.23
C ASN A 26 10.60 -7.79 5.99
N ILE A 27 10.40 -6.86 5.05
CA ILE A 27 9.09 -6.29 4.72
C ILE A 27 8.32 -7.20 3.74
N ALA A 28 7.56 -8.13 4.30
CA ALA A 28 6.80 -9.14 3.55
C ALA A 28 5.61 -8.59 2.71
N GLY A 29 5.22 -7.33 2.91
CA GLY A 29 4.11 -6.68 2.20
C GLY A 29 3.78 -5.30 2.76
N PHE A 30 2.81 -4.63 2.13
CA PHE A 30 2.54 -3.21 2.34
C PHE A 30 1.06 -2.92 2.67
N PRO A 31 0.79 -1.87 3.49
CA PRO A 31 1.75 -1.12 4.29
C PRO A 31 2.28 -1.95 5.48
N THR A 32 3.50 -1.67 5.94
CA THR A 32 4.08 -2.19 7.19
C THR A 32 4.74 -1.03 7.91
N VAL A 33 4.43 -0.83 9.20
CA VAL A 33 5.11 0.17 10.03
C VAL A 33 6.07 -0.53 10.98
N ARG A 34 7.29 -0.02 11.07
CA ARG A 34 8.34 -0.45 11.99
C ARG A 34 8.61 0.68 12.99
N PHE A 35 8.57 0.36 14.28
CA PHE A 35 8.99 1.23 15.36
C PHE A 35 10.43 0.91 15.77
N PHE A 36 11.24 1.95 15.94
CA PHE A 36 12.65 1.85 16.35
C PHE A 36 12.84 2.64 17.65
N LYS A 37 13.38 1.98 18.68
CA LYS A 37 13.70 2.61 19.95
C LYS A 37 14.91 3.53 19.82
N ALA A 38 15.00 4.55 20.67
CA ALA A 38 16.16 5.42 20.77
C ALA A 38 17.44 4.57 20.97
N PHE A 39 18.49 4.93 20.21
CA PHE A 39 19.80 4.29 20.21
C PHE A 39 19.85 2.80 19.82
N SER A 40 18.80 2.26 19.18
CA SER A 40 18.78 0.91 18.60
C SER A 40 20.01 0.67 17.71
N LYS A 41 20.78 -0.40 17.99
CA LYS A 41 22.03 -0.71 17.27
C LYS A 41 21.84 -1.61 16.04
N SER A 42 20.79 -2.43 16.03
CA SER A 42 20.51 -3.41 14.98
C SER A 42 19.06 -3.90 15.04
N GLY A 43 18.66 -4.72 14.06
CA GLY A 43 17.34 -5.36 14.00
C GLY A 43 16.30 -4.61 13.15
N PRO A 44 15.24 -5.29 12.69
CA PRO A 44 14.30 -4.74 11.70
C PRO A 44 13.22 -3.81 12.28
N GLY A 45 13.31 -3.45 13.56
CA GLY A 45 12.27 -2.70 14.29
C GLY A 45 11.05 -3.53 14.68
N ALA A 46 10.34 -3.10 15.72
CA ALA A 46 9.10 -3.75 16.16
C ALA A 46 7.97 -3.45 15.17
N THR A 47 7.16 -4.45 14.80
CA THR A 47 6.02 -4.23 13.89
C THR A 47 4.88 -3.54 14.64
N LEU A 48 4.45 -2.37 14.17
CA LEU A 48 3.29 -1.66 14.71
C LEU A 48 2.05 -1.95 13.83
N ALA A 49 0.96 -2.39 14.46
CA ALA A 49 -0.26 -2.75 13.74
C ALA A 49 -1.04 -1.50 13.29
N VAL A 50 -1.28 -1.37 11.99
CA VAL A 50 -1.94 -0.18 11.39
C VAL A 50 -3.20 -0.48 10.56
N ALA A 51 -3.47 -1.74 10.23
CA ALA A 51 -4.63 -2.10 9.41
C ALA A 51 -5.95 -1.79 10.15
N GLY A 52 -6.82 -0.98 9.52
CA GLY A 52 -8.11 -0.58 10.07
C GLY A 52 -8.05 0.38 11.27
N ALA A 53 -6.87 0.88 11.64
CA ALA A 53 -6.70 1.82 12.75
C ALA A 53 -6.96 3.26 12.31
N ASP A 54 -7.62 4.05 13.16
CA ASP A 54 -7.84 5.48 12.96
C ASP A 54 -6.69 6.31 13.55
N MET A 55 -6.76 7.64 13.43
CA MET A 55 -5.69 8.53 13.90
C MET A 55 -5.51 8.51 15.42
N GLN A 56 -6.57 8.20 16.20
CA GLN A 56 -6.49 8.05 17.65
C GLN A 56 -5.76 6.75 18.01
N THR A 57 -6.26 5.61 17.51
CA THR A 57 -5.71 4.27 17.73
C THR A 57 -4.22 4.20 17.33
N LEU A 58 -3.84 4.81 16.21
CA LEU A 58 -2.45 4.86 15.77
C LEU A 58 -1.55 5.65 16.71
N ARG A 59 -2.08 6.70 17.35
CA ARG A 59 -1.32 7.56 18.25
C ARG A 59 -1.14 6.95 19.62
N GLU A 60 -2.17 6.30 20.14
CA GLU A 60 -2.12 5.50 21.36
C GLU A 60 -1.07 4.39 21.23
N ARG A 61 -1.06 3.66 20.10
CA ARG A 61 -0.02 2.67 19.78
C ARG A 61 1.40 3.24 19.65
N LEU A 62 1.55 4.53 19.34
CA LEU A 62 2.86 5.20 19.33
C LEU A 62 3.30 5.61 20.74
N ILE A 63 2.35 5.96 21.63
CA ILE A 63 2.60 6.16 23.06
C ILE A 63 3.01 4.82 23.70
N ASP A 64 2.25 3.74 23.47
CA ASP A 64 2.57 2.39 23.96
C ASP A 64 3.99 1.99 23.50
N ALA A 65 4.32 2.23 22.23
CA ALA A 65 5.63 1.91 21.68
C ALA A 65 6.77 2.73 22.33
N LEU A 66 6.52 4.01 22.67
CA LEU A 66 7.44 4.83 23.47
C LEU A 66 7.58 4.27 24.89
N GLU A 67 6.49 3.90 25.56
CA GLU A 67 6.53 3.30 26.91
C GLU A 67 7.16 1.88 26.94
N THR A 68 7.33 1.19 25.80
CA THR A 68 8.16 -0.03 25.75
C THR A 68 9.67 0.21 25.89
N HIS A 69 10.15 1.45 25.95
CA HIS A 69 11.55 1.75 26.25
C HIS A 69 11.99 1.16 27.61
N GLY A 70 13.30 1.01 27.81
CA GLY A 70 13.87 0.35 28.98
C GLY A 70 15.14 1.05 29.40
N ALA A 71 16.28 0.35 29.42
CA ALA A 71 17.59 0.94 29.71
C ALA A 71 18.05 2.02 28.69
N THR A 72 17.32 2.23 27.59
CA THR A 72 17.46 3.41 26.71
C THR A 72 16.16 4.18 26.65
N TRP A 73 16.24 5.52 26.65
CA TRP A 73 15.10 6.45 26.56
C TRP A 73 15.44 7.60 25.57
N PRO A 74 14.48 8.17 24.82
CA PRO A 74 14.77 9.30 23.93
C PRO A 74 15.01 10.59 24.73
N PRO A 75 16.15 11.30 24.61
CA PRO A 75 16.47 12.43 25.50
C PRO A 75 15.52 13.63 25.45
N ALA A 76 14.75 13.76 24.36
CA ALA A 76 13.74 14.82 24.20
C ALA A 76 12.32 14.36 24.57
N CYS A 77 12.15 13.11 25.00
CA CYS A 77 10.87 12.60 25.50
C CYS A 77 10.78 12.88 27.00
N PRO A 78 9.82 13.68 27.49
CA PRO A 78 9.56 13.75 28.92
C PRO A 78 9.01 12.40 29.41
N PRO A 79 9.10 12.10 30.72
CA PRO A 79 8.57 10.86 31.28
C PRO A 79 7.06 10.71 31.07
N LEU A 80 6.58 9.49 30.86
CA LEU A 80 5.19 9.16 30.45
C LEU A 80 4.43 8.35 31.49
N GLU A 81 5.13 7.84 32.49
CA GLU A 81 4.64 7.13 33.66
C GLU A 81 3.85 8.05 34.62
N PRO A 82 3.00 7.48 35.50
CA PRO A 82 2.38 8.24 36.60
C PRO A 82 3.41 8.83 37.56
N THR A 83 3.23 10.09 37.93
CA THR A 83 4.00 10.77 38.98
C THR A 83 3.33 10.60 40.34
N GLY A 84 4.14 10.41 41.39
CA GLY A 84 3.70 10.29 42.79
C GLY A 84 4.13 11.50 43.63
N LEU A 85 3.71 11.54 44.90
CA LEU A 85 3.85 12.72 45.76
C LEU A 85 5.29 13.22 45.93
N GLU A 86 6.25 12.32 46.12
CA GLU A 86 7.68 12.67 46.29
C GLU A 86 8.31 13.30 45.03
N GLU A 87 7.80 12.95 43.85
CA GLU A 87 8.29 13.55 42.60
C GLU A 87 7.77 14.98 42.43
N ILE A 88 6.49 15.20 42.74
CA ILE A 88 5.82 16.51 42.71
C ILE A 88 6.46 17.47 43.72
N ASP A 89 6.58 17.05 44.99
CA ASP A 89 6.97 17.95 46.08
C ASP A 89 8.43 18.39 45.98
N GLY A 90 9.30 17.54 45.43
CA GLY A 90 10.68 17.91 45.09
C GLY A 90 10.89 18.45 43.66
N PHE A 91 9.83 18.71 42.88
CA PHE A 91 9.96 19.04 41.45
C PHE A 91 10.80 20.30 41.21
N PHE A 92 10.40 21.45 41.75
CA PHE A 92 11.06 22.74 41.51
C PHE A 92 12.46 22.85 42.16
N ALA A 93 12.83 21.91 43.03
CA ALA A 93 14.16 21.77 43.61
C ALA A 93 15.12 20.92 42.74
N ARG A 94 14.61 20.21 41.73
CA ARG A 94 15.38 19.30 40.85
C ARG A 94 15.39 19.70 39.38
N ASN A 95 14.53 20.63 38.97
CA ASN A 95 14.34 21.04 37.58
C ASN A 95 14.16 22.56 37.49
N ASP A 96 14.44 23.15 36.33
CA ASP A 96 14.50 24.61 36.11
C ASP A 96 13.20 25.22 35.56
N GLU A 97 12.16 24.44 35.27
CA GLU A 97 10.88 24.96 34.77
C GLU A 97 10.15 25.85 35.80
N GLU A 98 9.44 26.87 35.34
CA GLU A 98 8.64 27.77 36.19
C GLU A 98 7.25 27.19 36.52
N CYS A 99 6.77 26.29 35.67
CA CYS A 99 5.43 25.73 35.71
C CYS A 99 5.46 24.19 35.67
N LEU A 100 4.61 23.55 36.48
CA LEU A 100 4.32 22.12 36.42
C LEU A 100 2.82 21.90 36.24
N ALA A 101 2.41 21.31 35.11
CA ALA A 101 1.04 20.90 34.88
C ALA A 101 0.82 19.44 35.31
N LEU A 102 -0.09 19.21 36.25
CA LEU A 102 -0.53 17.89 36.70
C LEU A 102 -1.88 17.54 36.04
N ILE A 103 -1.87 16.50 35.21
CA ILE A 103 -3.08 15.97 34.55
C ILE A 103 -3.55 14.73 35.31
N PHE A 104 -4.68 14.86 35.98
CA PHE A 104 -5.31 13.79 36.75
C PHE A 104 -6.22 12.97 35.84
N GLU A 105 -5.96 11.67 35.69
CA GLU A 105 -6.71 10.80 34.77
C GLU A 105 -6.85 9.36 35.26
N LYS A 106 -7.65 8.55 34.55
CA LYS A 106 -7.85 7.13 34.84
C LYS A 106 -6.81 6.28 34.09
N LYS A 107 -6.46 5.10 34.63
CA LYS A 107 -5.39 4.22 34.08
C LYS A 107 -5.46 3.96 32.56
N GLY A 108 -6.66 3.84 31.99
CA GLY A 108 -6.89 3.63 30.56
C GLY A 108 -6.85 4.89 29.67
N SER A 109 -6.64 6.07 30.24
CA SER A 109 -6.56 7.32 29.49
C SER A 109 -5.17 7.56 28.89
N TYR A 110 -5.12 8.14 27.69
CA TYR A 110 -3.88 8.60 27.04
C TYR A 110 -3.71 10.12 27.08
N LEU A 111 -4.73 10.87 27.49
CA LEU A 111 -4.79 12.32 27.39
C LEU A 111 -3.61 13.02 28.11
N GLY A 112 -3.18 12.52 29.27
CA GLY A 112 -1.99 13.03 29.96
C GLY A 112 -0.72 12.84 29.12
N ARG A 113 -0.48 11.61 28.65
CA ARG A 113 0.66 11.24 27.79
C ARG A 113 0.66 12.01 26.46
N GLU A 114 -0.51 12.27 25.88
CA GLU A 114 -0.63 13.09 24.66
C GLU A 114 -0.24 14.56 24.88
N VAL A 115 -0.63 15.18 26.00
CA VAL A 115 -0.29 16.58 26.32
C VAL A 115 1.18 16.71 26.73
N ILE A 116 1.72 15.73 27.47
CA ILE A 116 3.16 15.65 27.78
C ILE A 116 4.00 15.69 26.49
N LEU A 117 3.64 14.87 25.49
CA LEU A 117 4.34 14.84 24.21
C LEU A 117 4.06 16.06 23.33
N ASP A 118 2.89 16.70 23.44
CA ASP A 118 2.60 17.96 22.72
C ASP A 118 3.45 19.15 23.17
N LEU A 119 3.87 19.17 24.43
CA LEU A 119 4.69 20.24 25.02
C LEU A 119 6.17 19.86 25.17
N SER A 120 6.61 18.68 24.71
CA SER A 120 7.99 18.19 24.82
C SER A 120 9.06 19.11 24.22
N GLN A 121 8.69 19.96 23.26
CA GLN A 121 9.56 20.96 22.63
C GLN A 121 9.62 22.29 23.40
N ARG A 122 8.84 22.49 24.47
CA ARG A 122 8.72 23.78 25.17
C ARG A 122 9.66 23.88 26.36
N GLU A 123 10.13 25.09 26.61
CA GLU A 123 10.86 25.44 27.83
C GLU A 123 9.92 26.10 28.86
N GLY A 124 10.35 26.21 30.11
CA GLY A 124 9.61 26.89 31.19
C GLY A 124 8.41 26.13 31.75
N ILE A 125 7.93 25.07 31.09
CA ILE A 125 6.82 24.23 31.57
C ILE A 125 7.09 22.74 31.43
N ALA A 126 6.88 22.01 32.52
CA ALA A 126 6.79 20.55 32.54
C ALA A 126 5.32 20.10 32.64
N VAL A 127 5.04 18.89 32.17
CA VAL A 127 3.73 18.23 32.32
C VAL A 127 3.97 16.84 32.91
N ARG A 128 3.12 16.41 33.84
CA ARG A 128 3.08 15.04 34.37
C ARG A 128 1.63 14.56 34.48
N ARG A 129 1.44 13.23 34.53
CA ARG A 129 0.14 12.59 34.74
C ARG A 129 0.05 12.00 36.14
N VAL A 130 -1.12 12.10 36.77
CA VAL A 130 -1.43 11.49 38.06
C VAL A 130 -2.61 10.54 37.86
N LEU A 131 -2.57 9.35 38.45
CA LEU A 131 -3.70 8.43 38.38
C LEU A 131 -4.75 8.74 39.45
N ASN A 132 -6.02 8.49 39.14
CA ASN A 132 -7.14 8.58 40.09
C ASN A 132 -7.03 7.64 41.31
N THR A 133 -6.02 6.76 41.33
CA THR A 133 -5.70 5.84 42.43
C THR A 133 -4.57 6.35 43.33
N GLU A 134 -3.92 7.46 42.96
CA GLU A 134 -2.81 8.06 43.70
C GLU A 134 -3.36 8.89 44.88
N GLY A 135 -3.82 8.18 45.92
CA GLY A 135 -4.68 8.73 46.97
C GLY A 135 -4.12 9.98 47.65
N ASP A 136 -2.82 10.01 47.94
CA ASP A 136 -2.19 11.13 48.63
C ASP A 136 -2.16 12.40 47.77
N VAL A 137 -1.84 12.28 46.48
CA VAL A 137 -1.81 13.40 45.54
C VAL A 137 -3.24 13.88 45.22
N VAL A 138 -4.16 12.94 44.97
CA VAL A 138 -5.59 13.26 44.73
C VAL A 138 -6.19 14.01 45.92
N SER A 139 -5.88 13.58 47.15
CA SER A 139 -6.34 14.24 48.38
C SER A 139 -5.67 15.61 48.58
N LYS A 140 -4.35 15.72 48.37
CA LYS A 140 -3.58 16.96 48.52
C LYS A 140 -4.09 18.11 47.62
N PHE A 141 -4.51 17.79 46.39
CA PHE A 141 -5.05 18.77 45.44
C PHE A 141 -6.59 18.81 45.39
N GLY A 142 -7.28 18.01 46.23
CA GLY A 142 -8.74 17.99 46.35
C GLY A 142 -9.47 17.58 45.06
N VAL A 143 -8.91 16.64 44.29
CA VAL A 143 -9.34 16.37 42.92
C VAL A 143 -10.55 15.42 42.85
N THR A 144 -11.70 15.95 42.42
CA THR A 144 -12.92 15.18 42.16
C THR A 144 -13.06 14.72 40.71
N ASP A 145 -12.46 15.46 39.78
CA ASP A 145 -12.79 15.39 38.35
C ASP A 145 -11.73 14.62 37.56
N PHE A 146 -12.15 13.66 36.72
CA PHE A 146 -11.25 12.82 35.94
C PHE A 146 -11.77 12.60 34.50
N PRO A 147 -11.11 13.17 33.47
CA PRO A 147 -9.86 13.94 33.53
C PRO A 147 -10.03 15.36 34.10
N SER A 148 -8.96 15.88 34.70
CA SER A 148 -8.79 17.30 35.02
C SER A 148 -7.32 17.71 34.97
N CYS A 149 -7.03 19.02 34.95
CA CYS A 149 -5.66 19.54 34.90
C CYS A 149 -5.47 20.68 35.90
N TYR A 150 -4.33 20.69 36.59
CA TYR A 150 -3.94 21.68 37.57
C TYR A 150 -2.55 22.23 37.22
N LEU A 151 -2.37 23.54 37.30
CA LEU A 151 -1.11 24.24 37.03
C LEU A 151 -0.52 24.72 38.35
N LEU A 152 0.69 24.25 38.65
CA LEU A 152 1.52 24.61 39.80
C LEU A 152 2.63 25.54 39.31
N PHE A 153 2.98 26.54 40.13
CA PHE A 153 4.04 27.50 39.85
C PHE A 153 5.19 27.36 40.86
N ARG A 154 6.42 27.73 40.47
CA ARG A 154 7.62 27.73 41.32
C ARG A 154 7.46 28.51 42.64
N ASN A 155 6.52 29.46 42.70
CA ASN A 155 6.18 30.22 43.92
C ASN A 155 5.26 29.46 44.92
N GLY A 156 4.92 28.20 44.66
CA GLY A 156 4.06 27.36 45.50
C GLY A 156 2.55 27.53 45.28
N SER A 157 2.12 28.46 44.42
CA SER A 157 0.69 28.58 44.05
C SER A 157 0.26 27.48 43.09
N ALA A 158 -0.99 27.02 43.22
CA ALA A 158 -1.59 26.01 42.38
C ALA A 158 -3.03 26.41 41.99
N SER A 159 -3.45 26.03 40.78
CA SER A 159 -4.76 26.42 40.22
C SER A 159 -5.32 25.36 39.28
N ARG A 160 -6.64 25.12 39.30
CA ARG A 160 -7.32 24.26 38.32
C ARG A 160 -7.37 24.99 36.97
N VAL A 161 -6.99 24.32 35.88
CA VAL A 161 -6.95 24.89 34.54
C VAL A 161 -8.39 25.18 34.03
N PRO A 162 -8.74 26.44 33.71
CA PRO A 162 -10.08 26.81 33.27
C PRO A 162 -10.24 26.57 31.75
N VAL A 163 -10.84 25.44 31.39
CA VAL A 163 -11.15 25.05 30.00
C VAL A 163 -12.62 24.73 29.82
N LEU A 164 -13.14 24.91 28.60
CA LEU A 164 -14.54 24.63 28.24
C LEU A 164 -14.84 23.13 28.16
N MET A 165 -13.80 22.30 28.00
CA MET A 165 -13.89 20.85 27.89
C MET A 165 -12.55 20.26 28.31
N GLU A 166 -12.60 19.20 29.13
CA GLU A 166 -11.43 18.49 29.65
C GLU A 166 -10.82 17.59 28.54
N SER A 167 -10.14 18.21 27.57
CA SER A 167 -9.57 17.52 26.41
C SER A 167 -8.15 18.01 26.06
N ARG A 168 -7.40 17.14 25.40
CA ARG A 168 -6.02 17.39 24.95
C ARG A 168 -5.85 18.75 24.26
N SER A 169 -6.71 19.09 23.29
CA SER A 169 -6.55 20.33 22.53
C SER A 169 -6.76 21.58 23.39
N PHE A 170 -7.67 21.53 24.37
CA PHE A 170 -7.86 22.62 25.32
C PHE A 170 -6.68 22.75 26.29
N TYR A 171 -6.18 21.64 26.85
CA TYR A 171 -4.99 21.66 27.72
C TYR A 171 -3.74 22.13 26.98
N THR A 172 -3.40 21.53 25.84
CA THR A 172 -2.24 21.93 25.02
C THR A 172 -2.30 23.43 24.65
N ASN A 173 -3.45 23.95 24.23
CA ASN A 173 -3.60 25.37 23.87
C ASN A 173 -3.62 26.33 25.07
N TYR A 174 -4.01 25.87 26.26
CA TYR A 174 -3.96 26.68 27.49
C TYR A 174 -2.53 26.74 28.05
N LEU A 175 -1.89 25.57 28.21
CA LEU A 175 -0.57 25.43 28.79
C LEU A 175 0.54 26.05 27.92
N GLN A 176 0.36 26.12 26.58
CA GLN A 176 1.24 26.87 25.68
C GLN A 176 1.38 28.37 26.00
N ARG A 177 0.52 28.95 26.85
CA ARG A 177 0.63 30.35 27.31
C ARG A 177 1.69 30.55 28.40
N PHE A 178 2.07 29.46 29.07
CA PHE A 178 3.08 29.40 30.13
C PHE A 178 4.39 28.76 29.65
N ALA A 179 4.39 28.25 28.41
CA ALA A 179 5.57 27.81 27.70
C ALA A 179 6.42 29.00 27.25
N GLY A 180 7.74 28.90 27.43
CA GLY A 180 8.73 29.79 26.85
C GLY A 180 9.00 29.49 25.38
N ALA A 181 10.25 29.69 24.97
CA ALA A 181 10.70 29.36 23.63
C ALA A 181 10.48 27.88 23.29
N THR A 182 10.41 27.59 21.99
CA THR A 182 10.63 26.23 21.50
C THR A 182 12.12 25.94 21.61
N ARG A 183 12.51 24.84 22.28
CA ARG A 183 13.89 24.32 22.26
C ARG A 183 14.40 24.25 20.83
N GLU A 184 15.65 24.65 20.57
CA GLU A 184 16.19 24.62 19.21
C GLU A 184 16.04 23.22 18.60
N ALA A 185 15.17 23.13 17.59
CA ALA A 185 14.86 21.86 16.97
C ALA A 185 16.11 21.36 16.24
N ALA A 186 16.68 20.25 16.73
CA ALA A 186 17.80 19.55 16.10
C ALA A 186 17.51 19.39 14.60
N ARG A 187 18.25 20.12 13.77
CA ARG A 187 17.95 20.31 12.35
C ARG A 187 18.01 18.97 11.62
N THR A 188 16.85 18.34 11.49
CA THR A 188 16.69 17.17 10.63
C THR A 188 16.82 17.69 9.21
N THR A 189 17.99 17.47 8.61
CA THR A 189 18.25 17.76 7.19
C THR A 189 17.42 16.82 6.35
N VAL A 190 16.14 17.18 6.16
CA VAL A 190 15.29 16.62 5.12
C VAL A 190 16.04 16.85 3.81
N PRO A 191 16.51 15.81 3.10
CA PRO A 191 17.12 16.01 1.80
C PRO A 191 16.08 16.68 0.89
N PRO A 192 16.47 17.65 0.05
CA PRO A 192 15.51 18.33 -0.81
C PRO A 192 14.77 17.30 -1.66
N ILE A 193 13.43 17.38 -1.68
CA ILE A 193 12.59 16.47 -2.47
C ILE A 193 13.02 16.63 -3.94
N THR A 194 13.73 15.64 -4.47
CA THR A 194 14.51 15.80 -5.70
C THR A 194 13.63 15.88 -6.94
N ALA A 195 13.45 17.12 -7.39
CA ALA A 195 12.96 17.53 -8.70
C ALA A 195 11.53 17.12 -9.08
N ASN A 196 10.81 18.10 -9.66
CA ASN A 196 9.58 17.85 -10.39
C ASN A 196 9.88 17.03 -11.66
N THR A 197 9.84 15.70 -11.56
CA THR A 197 9.80 14.83 -12.74
C THR A 197 8.59 15.21 -13.58
N VAL A 198 8.81 15.61 -14.84
CA VAL A 198 7.75 16.02 -15.77
C VAL A 198 6.65 14.96 -15.78
N ALA A 199 5.42 15.37 -15.43
CA ALA A 199 4.30 14.45 -15.24
C ALA A 199 4.10 13.59 -16.51
N PRO A 200 4.23 12.25 -16.42
CA PRO A 200 4.31 11.40 -17.61
C PRO A 200 3.03 11.52 -18.44
N THR A 201 3.17 11.87 -19.73
CA THR A 201 2.03 12.19 -20.60
C THR A 201 1.46 10.98 -21.36
N ALA A 202 2.17 9.85 -21.36
CA ALA A 202 1.81 8.67 -22.17
C ALA A 202 0.39 8.15 -21.93
N TRP A 203 -0.15 8.25 -20.70
CA TRP A 203 -1.52 7.84 -20.37
C TRP A 203 -2.62 8.62 -21.13
N LYS A 204 -2.29 9.80 -21.67
CA LYS A 204 -3.21 10.61 -22.49
C LYS A 204 -3.32 10.10 -23.93
N VAL A 205 -2.31 9.37 -24.42
CA VAL A 205 -2.16 8.96 -25.83
C VAL A 205 -2.27 7.44 -26.00
N ALA A 206 -2.05 6.66 -24.95
CA ALA A 206 -2.19 5.21 -24.98
C ALA A 206 -3.64 4.77 -25.28
N ASP A 207 -3.80 3.93 -26.31
CA ASP A 207 -5.07 3.39 -26.74
C ASP A 207 -5.55 2.32 -25.76
N ARG A 208 -6.66 2.63 -25.07
CA ARG A 208 -7.27 1.78 -24.04
C ARG A 208 -7.89 0.47 -24.58
N SER A 209 -7.95 0.31 -25.91
CA SER A 209 -8.34 -0.94 -26.57
C SER A 209 -7.17 -1.90 -26.81
N LYS A 210 -5.92 -1.47 -26.57
CA LYS A 210 -4.71 -2.26 -26.83
C LYS A 210 -4.09 -2.80 -25.55
N ILE A 211 -3.25 -3.82 -25.72
CA ILE A 211 -2.32 -4.31 -24.72
C ILE A 211 -0.91 -4.06 -25.29
N TYR A 212 -0.06 -3.38 -24.52
CA TYR A 212 1.31 -3.09 -24.91
C TYR A 212 2.25 -4.13 -24.30
N MET A 213 3.18 -4.67 -25.09
CA MET A 213 4.12 -5.67 -24.57
C MET A 213 5.00 -5.10 -23.45
N ALA A 214 5.35 -3.81 -23.52
CA ALA A 214 6.06 -3.09 -22.46
C ALA A 214 5.38 -3.21 -21.08
N ASP A 215 4.04 -3.20 -20.99
CA ASP A 215 3.34 -3.40 -19.71
C ASP A 215 3.51 -4.84 -19.20
N LEU A 216 3.48 -5.84 -20.10
CA LEU A 216 3.62 -7.26 -19.77
C LEU A 216 5.07 -7.64 -19.39
N GLU A 217 6.05 -7.15 -20.14
CA GLU A 217 7.48 -7.33 -19.86
C GLU A 217 7.86 -6.60 -18.56
N SER A 218 7.39 -5.37 -18.35
CA SER A 218 7.57 -4.66 -17.07
C SER A 218 6.90 -5.38 -15.90
N ALA A 219 5.76 -6.05 -16.11
CA ALA A 219 5.16 -6.89 -15.09
C ALA A 219 6.04 -8.10 -14.75
N LEU A 220 6.59 -8.82 -15.74
CA LEU A 220 7.53 -9.93 -15.50
C LEU A 220 8.77 -9.48 -14.72
N HIS A 221 9.40 -8.40 -15.16
CA HIS A 221 10.57 -7.82 -14.52
C HIS A 221 10.28 -7.44 -13.06
N TYR A 222 9.20 -6.69 -12.80
CA TYR A 222 8.80 -6.30 -11.44
C TYR A 222 8.42 -7.50 -10.56
N ILE A 223 7.77 -8.53 -11.12
CA ILE A 223 7.49 -9.81 -10.44
C ILE A 223 8.80 -10.45 -9.95
N LEU A 224 9.80 -10.55 -10.83
CA LEU A 224 11.03 -11.30 -10.58
C LEU A 224 12.03 -10.54 -9.70
N ARG A 225 12.19 -9.23 -9.91
CA ARG A 225 13.17 -8.36 -9.21
C ARG A 225 12.65 -7.74 -7.93
N VAL A 226 11.42 -7.24 -7.93
CA VAL A 226 10.84 -6.53 -6.77
C VAL A 226 10.00 -7.50 -5.95
N GLU A 227 8.95 -8.08 -6.52
CA GLU A 227 7.93 -8.78 -5.72
C GLU A 227 8.42 -10.09 -5.08
N VAL A 228 9.20 -10.88 -5.83
CA VAL A 228 9.95 -12.04 -5.30
C VAL A 228 11.15 -11.57 -4.47
N GLY A 229 11.80 -10.47 -4.89
CA GLY A 229 12.98 -9.89 -4.24
C GLY A 229 12.79 -9.37 -2.81
N LYS A 230 11.55 -9.09 -2.38
CA LYS A 230 11.22 -8.75 -0.99
C LYS A 230 11.60 -9.82 0.04
N PHE A 231 11.77 -11.08 -0.39
CA PHE A 231 12.04 -12.20 0.51
C PHE A 231 13.49 -12.65 0.40
N SER A 232 14.25 -12.56 1.49
CA SER A 232 15.62 -13.09 1.57
C SER A 232 15.70 -14.60 1.32
N LEU A 233 14.63 -15.34 1.68
CA LEU A 233 14.54 -16.79 1.56
C LEU A 233 13.21 -17.25 0.95
N LEU A 234 13.32 -18.00 -0.14
CA LEU A 234 12.22 -18.60 -0.88
C LEU A 234 12.09 -20.07 -0.48
N GLU A 235 11.08 -20.39 0.34
CA GLU A 235 10.89 -21.74 0.90
C GLU A 235 9.41 -22.09 1.09
N GLY A 236 9.13 -23.35 1.42
CA GLY A 236 7.79 -23.84 1.75
C GLY A 236 6.76 -23.52 0.67
N GLN A 237 5.55 -23.12 1.09
CA GLN A 237 4.45 -22.80 0.16
C GLN A 237 4.73 -21.57 -0.72
N ARG A 238 5.62 -20.64 -0.30
CA ARG A 238 6.08 -19.52 -1.14
C ARG A 238 6.90 -20.03 -2.33
N LEU A 239 7.81 -20.98 -2.10
CA LEU A 239 8.58 -21.61 -3.17
C LEU A 239 7.69 -22.48 -4.09
N VAL A 240 6.74 -23.23 -3.53
CA VAL A 240 5.76 -24.00 -4.33
C VAL A 240 4.92 -23.07 -5.22
N ALA A 241 4.45 -21.94 -4.68
CA ALA A 241 3.72 -20.94 -5.46
C ALA A 241 4.57 -20.34 -6.59
N LEU A 242 5.86 -20.04 -6.34
CA LEU A 242 6.79 -19.57 -7.37
C LEU A 242 7.00 -20.61 -8.48
N LYS A 243 7.30 -21.87 -8.12
CA LYS A 243 7.48 -22.95 -9.12
C LYS A 243 6.22 -23.15 -9.98
N LYS A 244 5.02 -23.07 -9.40
CA LYS A 244 3.75 -23.17 -10.14
C LYS A 244 3.47 -21.95 -11.03
N PHE A 245 3.72 -20.75 -10.52
CA PHE A 245 3.47 -19.52 -11.27
C PHE A 245 4.43 -19.35 -12.45
N VAL A 246 5.72 -19.63 -12.28
CA VAL A 246 6.70 -19.56 -13.38
C VAL A 246 6.46 -20.66 -14.44
N ALA A 247 5.98 -21.84 -14.05
CA ALA A 247 5.52 -22.85 -15.03
C ALA A 247 4.34 -22.34 -15.87
N VAL A 248 3.35 -21.70 -15.25
CA VAL A 248 2.23 -21.06 -15.96
C VAL A 248 2.70 -19.91 -16.87
N LEU A 249 3.70 -19.12 -16.48
CA LEU A 249 4.31 -18.12 -17.36
C LEU A 249 4.99 -18.78 -18.57
N ALA A 250 5.84 -19.79 -18.34
CA ALA A 250 6.52 -20.51 -19.43
C ALA A 250 5.56 -21.19 -20.41
N GLN A 251 4.41 -21.70 -19.95
CA GLN A 251 3.41 -22.36 -20.80
C GLN A 251 2.42 -21.39 -21.49
N TYR A 252 2.11 -20.22 -20.90
CA TYR A 252 0.99 -19.37 -21.35
C TYR A 252 1.31 -17.89 -21.62
N PHE A 253 2.48 -17.37 -21.24
CA PHE A 253 2.84 -15.97 -21.55
C PHE A 253 2.93 -15.73 -23.07
N PRO A 254 2.47 -14.59 -23.60
CA PRO A 254 2.49 -14.30 -25.04
C PRO A 254 3.84 -13.72 -25.51
N GLY A 255 4.96 -14.30 -25.08
CA GLY A 255 6.28 -13.72 -25.28
C GLY A 255 6.78 -13.81 -26.72
N GLN A 256 7.64 -12.85 -27.10
CA GLN A 256 8.54 -13.03 -28.25
C GLN A 256 9.50 -14.20 -27.97
N PRO A 257 10.09 -14.86 -28.99
CA PRO A 257 10.90 -16.06 -28.80
C PRO A 257 12.03 -15.93 -27.75
N LEU A 258 12.66 -14.76 -27.64
CA LEU A 258 13.68 -14.49 -26.60
C LEU A 258 13.09 -14.55 -25.19
N VAL A 259 11.97 -13.86 -24.94
CA VAL A 259 11.27 -13.87 -23.64
C VAL A 259 10.72 -15.26 -23.33
N GLN A 260 10.21 -15.97 -24.33
CA GLN A 260 9.66 -17.31 -24.13
C GLN A 260 10.75 -18.34 -23.80
N ASN A 261 11.91 -18.27 -24.48
CA ASN A 261 13.07 -19.10 -24.17
C ASN A 261 13.65 -18.77 -22.78
N PHE A 262 13.66 -17.50 -22.39
CA PHE A 262 14.00 -17.08 -21.03
C PHE A 262 13.07 -17.70 -19.98
N LEU A 263 11.75 -17.58 -20.15
CA LEU A 263 10.77 -18.12 -19.21
C LEU A 263 10.88 -19.64 -19.07
N HIS A 264 11.06 -20.37 -20.17
CA HIS A 264 11.36 -21.81 -20.14
C HIS A 264 12.66 -22.09 -19.37
N SER A 265 13.74 -21.36 -19.65
CA SER A 265 15.03 -21.56 -18.99
C SER A 265 15.02 -21.26 -17.48
N VAL A 266 14.23 -20.27 -17.03
CA VAL A 266 14.01 -19.98 -15.60
C VAL A 266 13.12 -21.04 -14.96
N ASN A 267 12.05 -21.48 -15.64
CA ASN A 267 11.21 -22.58 -15.17
C ASN A 267 12.02 -23.86 -14.98
N ASP A 268 12.78 -24.28 -15.99
CA ASP A 268 13.65 -25.45 -15.95
C ASP A 268 14.61 -25.42 -14.76
N TRP A 269 15.26 -24.27 -14.55
CA TRP A 269 16.13 -24.07 -13.39
C TRP A 269 15.37 -24.23 -12.08
N LEU A 270 14.19 -23.60 -11.94
CA LEU A 270 13.35 -23.69 -10.75
C LEU A 270 12.87 -25.12 -10.49
N GLN A 271 12.41 -25.86 -11.50
CA GLN A 271 11.98 -27.24 -11.31
C GLN A 271 13.15 -28.13 -10.88
N LYS A 272 14.31 -28.01 -11.53
CA LYS A 272 15.55 -28.74 -11.21
C LYS A 272 16.14 -28.43 -9.82
N GLN A 273 15.69 -27.37 -9.13
CA GLN A 273 16.13 -27.10 -7.74
C GLN A 273 15.55 -28.12 -6.74
N GLN A 274 16.40 -29.03 -6.28
CA GLN A 274 16.12 -29.98 -5.18
C GLN A 274 16.15 -29.34 -3.78
N ARG A 275 16.73 -28.14 -3.64
CA ARG A 275 16.80 -27.42 -2.36
C ARG A 275 15.40 -26.98 -1.91
N LYS A 276 14.99 -27.40 -0.71
CA LYS A 276 13.72 -26.98 -0.06
C LYS A 276 13.67 -25.48 0.28
N LYS A 277 14.83 -24.82 0.31
CA LYS A 277 15.04 -23.39 0.59
C LYS A 277 15.98 -22.80 -0.47
N ILE A 278 15.62 -21.65 -1.06
CA ILE A 278 16.42 -20.94 -2.07
C ILE A 278 16.65 -19.50 -1.57
N PRO A 279 17.89 -19.09 -1.25
CA PRO A 279 18.21 -17.70 -0.97
C PRO A 279 17.94 -16.82 -2.20
N TYR A 280 17.38 -15.63 -2.04
CA TYR A 280 17.04 -14.77 -3.19
C TYR A 280 18.27 -14.42 -4.04
N GLY A 281 19.44 -14.19 -3.45
CA GLY A 281 20.68 -13.97 -4.21
C GLY A 281 20.99 -15.10 -5.21
N PHE A 282 20.71 -16.36 -4.85
CA PHE A 282 20.90 -17.51 -5.74
C PHE A 282 19.86 -17.56 -6.89
N PHE A 283 18.64 -17.07 -6.65
CA PHE A 283 17.64 -16.87 -7.70
C PHE A 283 17.99 -15.67 -8.60
N GLN A 284 18.45 -14.57 -8.01
CA GLN A 284 18.90 -13.37 -8.71
C GLN A 284 20.03 -13.69 -9.70
N THR A 285 21.09 -14.39 -9.27
CA THR A 285 22.17 -14.86 -10.15
C THR A 285 21.63 -15.76 -11.28
N ALA A 286 20.59 -16.56 -11.03
CA ALA A 286 19.96 -17.38 -12.06
C ALA A 286 19.17 -16.57 -13.11
N LEU A 287 18.65 -15.39 -12.77
CA LEU A 287 18.05 -14.42 -13.71
C LEU A 287 19.14 -13.66 -14.50
N GLU A 288 20.21 -13.27 -13.83
CA GLU A 288 21.33 -12.50 -14.39
C GLU A 288 22.14 -13.32 -15.39
N ASN A 289 22.44 -14.58 -15.08
CA ASN A 289 23.06 -15.53 -16.00
C ASN A 289 22.18 -15.83 -17.24
N ARG A 290 20.87 -15.51 -17.18
CA ARG A 290 19.92 -15.58 -18.29
C ARG A 290 19.67 -14.23 -18.98
N LYS A 291 20.44 -13.20 -18.61
CA LYS A 291 20.38 -11.84 -19.16
C LYS A 291 18.97 -11.22 -19.07
N GLU A 292 18.25 -11.47 -17.97
CA GLU A 292 16.88 -10.98 -17.73
C GLU A 292 16.70 -9.49 -18.09
N GLY A 293 17.58 -8.61 -17.61
CA GLY A 293 17.52 -7.17 -17.90
C GLY A 293 17.83 -6.76 -19.34
N VAL A 294 18.22 -7.69 -20.21
CA VAL A 294 18.40 -7.48 -21.67
C VAL A 294 17.27 -8.16 -22.45
N VAL A 295 16.72 -9.26 -21.94
CA VAL A 295 15.66 -10.04 -22.59
C VAL A 295 14.26 -9.48 -22.30
N ILE A 296 14.05 -8.91 -21.11
CA ILE A 296 12.77 -8.35 -20.66
C ILE A 296 12.89 -6.82 -20.57
N ALA A 297 13.44 -6.29 -19.47
CA ALA A 297 13.59 -4.86 -19.26
C ALA A 297 14.64 -4.56 -18.18
N LYS A 298 15.36 -3.44 -18.30
CA LYS A 298 16.31 -2.97 -17.26
C LYS A 298 15.63 -2.25 -16.08
N LYS A 299 14.43 -1.73 -16.30
CA LYS A 299 13.54 -1.01 -15.38
C LYS A 299 12.11 -1.12 -15.92
N VAL A 300 11.11 -0.92 -15.07
CA VAL A 300 9.70 -0.84 -15.52
C VAL A 300 9.43 0.36 -16.45
N ASN A 301 8.57 0.14 -17.45
CA ASN A 301 8.11 1.12 -18.42
C ASN A 301 6.63 0.87 -18.74
N TRP A 302 5.73 1.66 -18.14
CA TRP A 302 4.28 1.50 -18.32
C TRP A 302 3.79 2.35 -19.51
N VAL A 303 2.89 1.78 -20.32
CA VAL A 303 2.28 2.46 -21.47
C VAL A 303 0.76 2.44 -21.34
N GLY A 304 0.14 1.29 -21.59
CA GLY A 304 -1.30 1.07 -21.37
C GLY A 304 -1.67 1.12 -19.89
N CYS A 305 -0.73 0.79 -19.00
CA CYS A 305 -0.91 0.86 -17.54
C CYS A 305 -0.35 2.12 -16.85
N GLN A 306 0.15 3.11 -17.59
CA GLN A 306 0.64 4.37 -16.99
C GLN A 306 -0.47 5.14 -16.25
N GLY A 307 -0.19 5.59 -15.03
CA GLY A 307 -1.06 6.48 -14.25
C GLY A 307 -0.94 7.95 -14.64
N SER A 308 -1.90 8.77 -14.20
CA SER A 308 -1.80 10.23 -14.26
C SER A 308 -0.66 10.79 -13.41
N GLU A 309 -0.37 10.10 -12.31
CA GLU A 309 0.73 10.36 -11.38
C GLU A 309 1.48 9.04 -11.12
N PRO A 310 2.75 9.07 -10.65
CA PRO A 310 3.57 7.87 -10.48
C PRO A 310 2.96 6.78 -9.59
N HIS A 311 2.18 7.18 -8.57
CA HIS A 311 1.57 6.26 -7.62
C HIS A 311 0.25 5.62 -8.11
N PHE A 312 -0.26 6.01 -9.29
CA PHE A 312 -1.51 5.47 -9.86
C PHE A 312 -1.25 4.37 -10.90
N ARG A 313 -2.17 3.39 -10.95
CA ARG A 313 -2.23 2.28 -11.93
C ARG A 313 -1.01 1.35 -11.90
N GLY A 314 0.06 1.65 -12.63
CA GLY A 314 1.35 0.97 -12.63
C GLY A 314 1.29 -0.56 -12.59
N PHE A 315 2.11 -1.17 -11.72
CA PHE A 315 2.22 -2.63 -11.57
C PHE A 315 0.89 -3.34 -11.24
N PRO A 316 0.03 -2.87 -10.31
CA PRO A 316 -1.30 -3.46 -10.11
C PRO A 316 -2.15 -3.55 -11.38
N CYS A 317 -2.05 -2.58 -12.30
CA CYS A 317 -2.74 -2.64 -13.59
C CYS A 317 -2.15 -3.73 -14.49
N SER A 318 -0.82 -3.76 -14.67
CA SER A 318 -0.18 -4.70 -15.60
C SER A 318 -0.25 -6.14 -15.10
N LEU A 319 -0.25 -6.36 -13.79
CA LEU A 319 -0.50 -7.65 -13.16
C LEU A 319 -1.91 -8.19 -13.47
N TRP A 320 -2.96 -7.35 -13.42
CA TRP A 320 -4.30 -7.75 -13.86
C TRP A 320 -4.32 -8.10 -15.35
N VAL A 321 -3.72 -7.26 -16.21
CA VAL A 321 -3.64 -7.52 -17.66
C VAL A 321 -2.95 -8.86 -17.93
N LEU A 322 -1.82 -9.14 -17.26
CA LEU A 322 -1.11 -10.41 -17.32
C LEU A 322 -2.00 -11.60 -16.92
N PHE A 323 -2.69 -11.52 -15.77
CA PHE A 323 -3.56 -12.60 -15.31
C PHE A 323 -4.72 -12.90 -16.28
N HIS A 324 -5.37 -11.86 -16.83
CA HIS A 324 -6.40 -12.05 -17.87
C HIS A 324 -5.79 -12.66 -19.13
N PHE A 325 -4.60 -12.22 -19.56
CA PHE A 325 -3.91 -12.80 -20.73
C PHE A 325 -3.61 -14.30 -20.54
N LEU A 326 -3.09 -14.71 -19.38
CA LEU A 326 -2.79 -16.12 -19.07
C LEU A 326 -4.04 -17.00 -19.12
N THR A 327 -5.16 -16.55 -18.54
CA THR A 327 -6.43 -17.32 -18.61
C THR A 327 -6.96 -17.44 -20.04
N VAL A 328 -6.85 -16.39 -20.87
CA VAL A 328 -7.27 -16.44 -22.28
C VAL A 328 -6.34 -17.32 -23.12
N GLN A 329 -5.02 -17.27 -22.90
CA GLN A 329 -4.05 -18.14 -23.59
C GLN A 329 -4.29 -19.62 -23.28
N ALA A 330 -4.68 -19.96 -22.03
CA ALA A 330 -5.03 -21.33 -21.68
C ALA A 330 -6.19 -21.89 -22.53
N THR A 331 -7.17 -21.07 -22.93
CA THR A 331 -8.28 -21.49 -23.81
C THR A 331 -7.84 -21.87 -25.23
N ARG A 332 -6.60 -21.54 -25.65
CA ARG A 332 -6.12 -21.72 -27.03
C ARG A 332 -5.28 -22.98 -27.25
N GLN A 333 -4.81 -23.64 -26.18
CA GLN A 333 -4.13 -24.92 -26.33
C GLN A 333 -5.16 -26.03 -26.62
N ASN A 334 -4.82 -26.93 -27.54
CA ASN A 334 -5.55 -28.18 -27.69
C ASN A 334 -5.23 -29.05 -26.48
N VAL A 335 -6.26 -29.37 -25.70
CA VAL A 335 -6.19 -30.11 -24.44
C VAL A 335 -7.33 -31.13 -24.48
N ASP A 336 -7.07 -32.37 -24.06
CA ASP A 336 -8.11 -33.39 -23.99
C ASP A 336 -9.20 -32.99 -22.97
N ARG A 337 -10.44 -33.37 -23.27
CA ARG A 337 -11.63 -33.03 -22.47
C ARG A 337 -11.56 -33.59 -21.04
N SER A 338 -10.80 -34.68 -20.82
CA SER A 338 -10.52 -35.21 -19.47
C SER A 338 -9.71 -34.24 -18.59
N GLN A 339 -8.85 -33.41 -19.19
CA GLN A 339 -7.94 -32.49 -18.49
C GLN A 339 -8.50 -31.05 -18.38
N GLU A 340 -9.66 -30.76 -18.98
CA GLU A 340 -10.25 -29.42 -19.06
C GLU A 340 -10.39 -28.74 -17.69
N THR A 341 -10.92 -29.44 -16.69
CA THR A 341 -11.07 -28.95 -15.31
C THR A 341 -9.71 -28.71 -14.63
N ALA A 342 -8.75 -29.61 -14.84
CA ALA A 342 -7.42 -29.49 -14.26
C ALA A 342 -6.67 -28.27 -14.81
N LYS A 343 -6.72 -28.06 -16.14
CA LYS A 343 -6.13 -26.89 -16.79
C LYS A 343 -6.89 -25.58 -16.52
N ALA A 344 -8.20 -25.64 -16.24
CA ALA A 344 -8.95 -24.49 -15.75
C ALA A 344 -8.50 -24.04 -14.36
N GLN A 345 -8.24 -24.99 -13.46
CA GLN A 345 -7.77 -24.72 -12.10
C GLN A 345 -6.29 -24.33 -12.06
N GLU A 346 -5.43 -24.91 -12.91
CA GLU A 346 -3.98 -24.68 -12.92
C GLU A 346 -3.62 -23.18 -12.92
N VAL A 347 -4.15 -22.42 -13.88
CA VAL A 347 -3.84 -20.98 -14.02
C VAL A 347 -4.42 -20.17 -12.85
N LEU A 348 -5.67 -20.44 -12.43
CA LEU A 348 -6.29 -19.69 -11.34
C LEU A 348 -5.64 -19.97 -9.97
N GLN A 349 -5.28 -21.22 -9.68
CA GLN A 349 -4.59 -21.56 -8.42
C GLN A 349 -3.13 -21.10 -8.43
N ALA A 350 -2.47 -21.01 -9.58
CA ALA A 350 -1.16 -20.37 -9.71
C ALA A 350 -1.24 -18.86 -9.45
N ILE A 351 -2.23 -18.16 -10.02
CA ILE A 351 -2.52 -16.75 -9.74
C ILE A 351 -2.82 -16.54 -8.25
N ARG A 352 -3.69 -17.36 -7.66
CA ARG A 352 -4.02 -17.32 -6.22
C ARG A 352 -2.78 -17.52 -5.35
N GLY A 353 -1.94 -18.50 -5.68
CA GLY A 353 -0.67 -18.75 -5.01
C GLY A 353 0.26 -17.53 -5.08
N TYR A 354 0.44 -16.94 -6.27
CA TYR A 354 1.21 -15.71 -6.44
C TYR A 354 0.68 -14.57 -5.57
N VAL A 355 -0.63 -14.28 -5.65
CA VAL A 355 -1.26 -13.18 -4.92
C VAL A 355 -1.12 -13.36 -3.40
N ARG A 356 -1.31 -14.59 -2.90
CA ARG A 356 -1.18 -14.91 -1.47
C ARG A 356 0.26 -14.72 -0.96
N PHE A 357 1.25 -15.26 -1.68
CA PHE A 357 2.62 -15.34 -1.17
C PHE A 357 3.57 -14.21 -1.60
N PHE A 358 3.26 -13.47 -2.66
CA PHE A 358 4.13 -12.42 -3.20
C PHE A 358 3.49 -11.03 -3.28
N PHE A 359 2.24 -10.90 -3.72
CA PHE A 359 1.68 -9.59 -4.13
C PHE A 359 1.75 -8.50 -3.03
N GLY A 360 2.47 -7.41 -3.27
CA GLY A 360 2.85 -6.43 -2.24
C GLY A 360 1.71 -5.95 -1.34
N CYS A 361 0.63 -5.42 -1.93
CA CYS A 361 -0.54 -4.91 -1.21
C CYS A 361 -1.28 -6.03 -0.44
N ARG A 362 -1.19 -6.02 0.89
CA ARG A 362 -1.73 -7.09 1.74
C ARG A 362 -3.26 -7.06 1.85
N ASP A 363 -3.88 -5.88 1.91
CA ASP A 363 -5.35 -5.76 1.85
C ASP A 363 -5.89 -6.29 0.51
N CYS A 364 -5.27 -5.88 -0.60
CA CYS A 364 -5.65 -6.32 -1.94
C CYS A 364 -5.57 -7.85 -2.07
N ALA A 365 -4.51 -8.46 -1.54
CA ALA A 365 -4.34 -9.92 -1.51
C ALA A 365 -5.40 -10.61 -0.63
N GLY A 366 -5.73 -10.05 0.55
CA GLY A 366 -6.80 -10.55 1.41
C GLY A 366 -8.19 -10.46 0.75
N HIS A 367 -8.47 -9.37 0.03
CA HIS A 367 -9.68 -9.22 -0.76
C HIS A 367 -9.77 -10.19 -1.94
N PHE A 368 -8.66 -10.49 -2.61
CA PHE A 368 -8.62 -11.51 -3.68
C PHE A 368 -8.84 -12.91 -3.10
N GLU A 369 -8.18 -13.27 -2.00
CA GLU A 369 -8.30 -14.59 -1.37
C GLU A 369 -9.73 -14.86 -0.86
N LYS A 370 -10.43 -13.84 -0.32
CA LYS A 370 -11.86 -13.93 0.03
C LYS A 370 -12.73 -14.33 -1.17
N MET A 371 -12.52 -13.73 -2.34
CA MET A 371 -13.25 -14.11 -3.57
C MET A 371 -12.85 -15.51 -4.07
N ALA A 372 -11.56 -15.85 -4.01
CA ALA A 372 -11.02 -17.12 -4.45
C ALA A 372 -11.59 -18.28 -3.63
N ALA A 373 -11.52 -18.21 -2.29
CA ALA A 373 -12.07 -19.21 -1.39
C ALA A 373 -13.57 -19.45 -1.64
N ALA A 374 -14.35 -18.38 -1.78
CA ALA A 374 -15.80 -18.46 -1.94
C ALA A 374 -16.28 -19.17 -3.22
N SER A 375 -15.50 -19.16 -4.32
CA SER A 375 -16.02 -19.59 -5.63
C SER A 375 -15.03 -20.15 -6.66
N MET A 376 -13.72 -19.94 -6.52
CA MET A 376 -12.73 -20.42 -7.51
C MET A 376 -12.75 -21.95 -7.65
N HIS A 377 -13.07 -22.66 -6.58
CA HIS A 377 -13.22 -24.13 -6.56
C HIS A 377 -14.35 -24.67 -7.46
N ARG A 378 -15.27 -23.81 -7.92
CA ARG A 378 -16.42 -24.18 -8.79
C ARG A 378 -16.13 -24.00 -10.29
N VAL A 379 -14.93 -23.55 -10.64
CA VAL A 379 -14.52 -23.30 -12.03
C VAL A 379 -14.16 -24.62 -12.71
N GLY A 380 -15.05 -25.10 -13.58
CA GLY A 380 -14.94 -26.41 -14.25
C GLY A 380 -14.34 -26.41 -15.66
N SER A 381 -14.13 -25.24 -16.27
CA SER A 381 -13.55 -25.13 -17.62
C SER A 381 -12.74 -23.85 -17.80
N ARG A 382 -11.82 -23.84 -18.76
CA ARG A 382 -10.92 -22.71 -19.05
C ARG A 382 -11.70 -21.44 -19.44
N ASP A 383 -12.85 -21.61 -20.10
CA ASP A 383 -13.78 -20.50 -20.36
C ASP A 383 -14.46 -19.97 -19.10
N SER A 384 -14.89 -20.86 -18.18
CA SER A 384 -15.39 -20.42 -16.89
C SER A 384 -14.29 -19.74 -16.05
N ALA A 385 -13.01 -20.07 -16.26
CA ALA A 385 -11.88 -19.45 -15.57
C ALA A 385 -11.66 -17.99 -16.01
N VAL A 386 -11.69 -17.73 -17.33
CA VAL A 386 -11.67 -16.36 -17.89
C VAL A 386 -12.82 -15.52 -17.32
N LEU A 387 -14.04 -16.08 -17.30
CA LEU A 387 -15.23 -15.37 -16.81
C LEU A 387 -15.26 -15.20 -15.29
N TRP A 388 -14.69 -16.13 -14.52
CA TRP A 388 -14.49 -16.01 -13.08
C TRP A 388 -13.53 -14.86 -12.75
N LEU A 389 -12.40 -14.78 -13.45
CA LEU A 389 -11.40 -13.73 -13.23
C LEU A 389 -11.95 -12.35 -13.65
N TRP A 390 -12.61 -12.27 -14.81
CA TRP A 390 -13.27 -11.05 -15.30
C TRP A 390 -14.34 -10.53 -14.33
N SER A 391 -15.24 -11.40 -13.86
CA SER A 391 -16.30 -11.01 -12.93
C SER A 391 -15.75 -10.64 -11.54
N SER A 392 -14.71 -11.32 -11.07
CA SER A 392 -14.01 -10.98 -9.82
C SER A 392 -13.27 -9.65 -9.90
N HIS A 393 -12.64 -9.34 -11.05
CA HIS A 393 -12.03 -8.03 -11.29
C HIS A 393 -13.09 -6.91 -11.28
N ASN A 394 -14.26 -7.14 -11.89
CA ASN A 394 -15.35 -6.16 -11.85
C ASN A 394 -15.96 -5.96 -10.44
N LYS A 395 -15.93 -6.97 -9.55
CA LYS A 395 -16.27 -6.79 -8.12
C LYS A 395 -15.25 -5.88 -7.40
N VAL A 396 -13.97 -5.94 -7.77
CA VAL A 396 -12.94 -5.02 -7.25
C VAL A 396 -13.17 -3.61 -7.80
N ASN A 397 -13.41 -3.46 -9.12
CA ASN A 397 -13.75 -2.18 -9.73
C ASN A 397 -14.95 -1.50 -9.07
N ALA A 398 -16.00 -2.26 -8.73
CA ALA A 398 -17.18 -1.74 -8.03
C ALA A 398 -16.87 -1.27 -6.60
N ARG A 399 -15.98 -1.97 -5.87
CA ARG A 399 -15.57 -1.56 -4.51
C ARG A 399 -14.61 -0.36 -4.51
N LEU A 400 -13.84 -0.17 -5.58
CA LEU A 400 -12.90 0.95 -5.74
C LEU A 400 -13.51 2.18 -6.44
N ALA A 401 -14.81 2.16 -6.74
CA ALA A 401 -15.50 3.30 -7.35
C ALA A 401 -15.76 4.41 -6.31
N GLY A 402 -14.98 5.50 -6.36
CA GLY A 402 -15.18 6.66 -5.48
C GLY A 402 -14.39 7.91 -5.91
N PRO A 403 -14.69 9.10 -5.34
CA PRO A 403 -14.14 10.37 -5.81
C PRO A 403 -12.61 10.50 -5.71
N ALA A 404 -11.99 9.80 -4.76
CA ALA A 404 -10.53 9.82 -4.56
C ALA A 404 -9.74 9.06 -5.65
N LEU A 405 -10.42 8.35 -6.56
CA LEU A 405 -9.82 7.65 -7.70
C LEU A 405 -10.37 8.20 -9.02
N LEU A 406 -10.19 9.50 -9.23
CA LEU A 406 -10.57 10.24 -10.44
C LEU A 406 -9.67 9.96 -11.67
N MET A 407 -9.33 8.70 -11.87
CA MET A 407 -8.88 8.15 -13.15
C MET A 407 -9.87 7.05 -13.56
N PRO A 408 -10.35 7.01 -14.82
CA PRO A 408 -11.24 5.96 -15.27
C PRO A 408 -10.54 4.60 -15.14
N LEU A 409 -10.99 3.82 -14.16
CA LEU A 409 -10.65 2.41 -13.98
C LEU A 409 -10.74 1.67 -15.32
N LEU A 410 -9.93 0.64 -15.48
CA LEU A 410 -10.25 -0.47 -16.39
C LEU A 410 -11.39 -1.32 -15.78
N LEU A 411 -12.52 -0.65 -15.57
CA LEU A 411 -13.80 -1.22 -15.94
C LEU A 411 -13.63 -1.85 -17.33
N PHE A 412 -14.22 -3.02 -17.53
CA PHE A 412 -14.52 -3.51 -18.86
C PHE A 412 -16.03 -3.32 -19.11
N PRO A 413 -16.54 -2.06 -19.20
CA PRO A 413 -17.95 -1.86 -19.34
C PRO A 413 -18.33 -2.17 -20.79
N CYS A 414 -19.37 -2.98 -20.98
CA CYS A 414 -20.24 -2.74 -22.12
C CYS A 414 -21.16 -1.56 -21.74
N THR A 415 -20.58 -0.35 -21.68
CA THR A 415 -21.35 0.89 -21.51
C THR A 415 -22.34 1.03 -22.67
N ARG A 416 -23.42 1.78 -22.42
CA ARG A 416 -24.44 2.09 -23.43
C ARG A 416 -23.83 2.87 -24.61
N ALA A 417 -24.62 2.88 -25.69
CA ALA A 417 -24.37 3.42 -27.03
C ALA A 417 -23.50 4.71 -27.13
N PRO A 418 -22.77 4.89 -28.26
CA PRO A 418 -21.99 6.10 -28.52
C PRO A 418 -22.88 7.34 -28.69
N PRO A 419 -22.32 8.57 -28.59
CA PRO A 419 -22.97 9.76 -29.13
C PRO A 419 -23.23 9.59 -30.63
N SER A 420 -24.35 10.12 -31.10
CA SER A 420 -24.86 9.91 -32.46
C SER A 420 -24.02 10.60 -33.54
N GLY A 421 -23.50 9.85 -34.52
CA GLY A 421 -22.72 10.44 -35.60
C GLY A 421 -22.09 9.49 -36.62
N LEU A 422 -22.85 8.52 -37.16
CA LEU A 422 -22.74 7.89 -38.50
C LEU A 422 -23.52 6.56 -38.52
N VAL A 423 -24.11 6.20 -39.68
CA VAL A 423 -25.00 5.04 -39.83
C VAL A 423 -24.24 3.84 -40.38
N GLY A 424 -24.35 2.68 -39.72
CA GLY A 424 -23.70 1.44 -40.17
C GLY A 424 -24.03 0.22 -39.29
N SER A 425 -25.20 -0.37 -39.49
CA SER A 425 -25.71 -1.58 -38.81
C SER A 425 -25.90 -1.47 -37.28
N LEU A 426 -27.14 -1.18 -36.87
CA LEU A 426 -27.61 -1.28 -35.48
C LEU A 426 -28.44 -2.56 -35.30
N SER A 427 -28.14 -3.35 -34.27
CA SER A 427 -29.09 -4.32 -33.70
C SER A 427 -28.70 -4.67 -32.25
N CYS A 428 -29.40 -4.07 -31.30
CA CYS A 428 -29.26 -4.32 -29.87
C CYS A 428 -30.51 -3.84 -29.13
N LEU A 429 -30.89 -4.50 -28.01
CA LEU A 429 -32.15 -4.32 -27.24
C LEU A 429 -33.41 -4.88 -27.97
N PRO A 430 -34.49 -5.29 -27.26
CA PRO A 430 -34.92 -4.88 -25.91
C PRO A 430 -34.73 -5.87 -24.74
N ILE A 431 -34.30 -5.27 -23.61
CA ILE A 431 -34.86 -5.33 -22.24
C ILE A 431 -35.67 -6.58 -21.84
N LEU A 432 -35.24 -7.23 -20.74
CA LEU A 432 -36.11 -7.59 -19.61
C LEU A 432 -35.33 -7.66 -18.29
N LEU A 433 -36.04 -7.83 -17.16
CA LEU A 433 -35.48 -7.79 -15.81
C LEU A 433 -34.67 -9.06 -15.46
N SER A 434 -33.82 -8.94 -14.42
CA SER A 434 -33.00 -10.00 -13.80
C SER A 434 -31.73 -10.47 -14.53
N GLY A 435 -30.58 -10.21 -13.90
CA GLY A 435 -29.53 -11.21 -13.63
C GLY A 435 -28.68 -11.82 -14.76
N TYR A 436 -29.09 -11.79 -16.03
CA TYR A 436 -28.48 -12.62 -17.08
C TYR A 436 -27.61 -11.85 -18.08
N TRP A 437 -26.29 -11.99 -17.95
CA TRP A 437 -25.35 -11.55 -19.00
C TRP A 437 -25.08 -12.75 -19.95
N PRO A 438 -25.25 -12.63 -21.28
CA PRO A 438 -24.97 -13.74 -22.19
C PRO A 438 -23.49 -14.16 -22.19
N LEU A 439 -23.15 -15.22 -21.44
CA LEU A 439 -21.76 -15.66 -21.22
C LEU A 439 -21.01 -15.89 -22.54
N THR A 440 -21.70 -16.40 -23.57
CA THR A 440 -21.17 -16.63 -24.92
C THR A 440 -20.73 -15.34 -25.62
N GLN A 441 -21.50 -14.25 -25.50
CA GLN A 441 -21.17 -12.96 -26.13
C GLN A 441 -20.07 -12.22 -25.36
N THR A 442 -20.11 -12.27 -24.02
CA THR A 442 -19.03 -11.73 -23.16
C THR A 442 -17.71 -12.44 -23.43
N ASN A 443 -17.72 -13.78 -23.48
CA ASN A 443 -16.53 -14.57 -23.77
C ASN A 443 -15.99 -14.30 -25.18
N ARG A 444 -16.85 -14.23 -26.21
CA ARG A 444 -16.43 -13.79 -27.56
C ARG A 444 -15.75 -12.41 -27.53
N LYS A 445 -16.30 -11.42 -26.81
CA LYS A 445 -15.69 -10.07 -26.70
C LYS A 445 -14.33 -10.10 -26.00
N VAL A 446 -14.19 -10.80 -24.87
CA VAL A 446 -12.90 -10.95 -24.16
C VAL A 446 -11.86 -11.67 -25.01
N ARG A 447 -12.24 -12.77 -25.69
CA ARG A 447 -11.37 -13.53 -26.62
C ARG A 447 -10.98 -12.77 -27.88
N ALA A 448 -11.80 -11.83 -28.36
CA ALA A 448 -11.64 -11.19 -29.66
C ALA A 448 -11.07 -9.76 -29.63
N GLY A 449 -11.43 -8.94 -28.63
CA GLY A 449 -11.17 -7.50 -28.65
C GLY A 449 -9.89 -7.03 -27.95
N LEU A 450 -9.29 -7.85 -27.08
CA LEU A 450 -8.21 -7.40 -26.16
C LEU A 450 -7.00 -8.35 -26.14
N PHE A 451 -7.20 -9.62 -25.79
CA PHE A 451 -6.12 -10.54 -25.43
C PHE A 451 -5.64 -11.42 -26.61
N LYS A 452 -5.34 -10.82 -27.78
CA LYS A 452 -4.84 -11.53 -28.98
C LYS A 452 -3.46 -11.03 -29.40
N PRO A 453 -2.45 -11.92 -29.51
CA PRO A 453 -1.36 -11.71 -30.46
C PRO A 453 -1.93 -11.72 -31.89
N PRO A 454 -1.32 -11.00 -32.85
CA PRO A 454 -1.60 -11.24 -34.27
C PRO A 454 -1.20 -12.67 -34.66
N LEU A 455 -1.94 -13.26 -35.61
CA LEU A 455 -1.52 -14.51 -36.23
C LEU A 455 -0.38 -14.24 -37.22
N PRO A 456 0.62 -15.13 -37.36
CA PRO A 456 1.50 -15.10 -38.53
C PRO A 456 0.66 -15.33 -39.81
N PRO A 457 1.10 -14.81 -40.98
CA PRO A 457 0.43 -15.09 -42.24
C PRO A 457 0.44 -16.61 -42.52
N ARG A 458 -0.68 -17.11 -43.02
CA ARG A 458 -0.88 -18.53 -43.31
C ARG A 458 -0.42 -18.78 -44.74
N GLU A 459 0.72 -19.44 -44.93
CA GLU A 459 1.12 -19.93 -46.25
C GLU A 459 0.14 -21.01 -46.70
N GLU A 460 -0.50 -20.81 -47.86
CA GLU A 460 -1.32 -21.83 -48.51
C GLU A 460 -0.42 -22.67 -49.42
N SER A 461 -0.16 -23.90 -48.99
CA SER A 461 0.65 -24.89 -49.71
C SER A 461 -0.06 -25.39 -50.97
N ASN A 462 0.21 -24.74 -52.12
CA ASN A 462 -0.24 -25.17 -53.44
C ASN A 462 0.89 -25.88 -54.22
N ASP A 463 1.10 -27.17 -53.92
CA ASP A 463 2.08 -28.01 -54.62
C ASP A 463 1.61 -28.39 -56.04
N LYS A 464 2.03 -27.62 -57.06
CA LYS A 464 2.17 -28.10 -58.45
C LYS A 464 3.42 -27.56 -59.16
N MET A 465 4.52 -28.30 -58.95
CA MET A 465 5.73 -28.48 -59.78
C MET A 465 5.95 -27.57 -61.02
N GLY A 466 7.11 -26.89 -61.05
CA GLY A 466 7.61 -26.20 -62.25
C GLY A 466 9.07 -25.72 -62.15
N TRP A 467 10.03 -26.56 -62.55
CA TRP A 467 11.47 -26.21 -62.50
C TRP A 467 11.89 -25.11 -63.50
N LYS A 468 12.48 -24.02 -63.01
CA LYS A 468 13.58 -23.29 -63.68
C LYS A 468 14.67 -22.89 -62.66
N ARG A 469 15.88 -22.58 -63.13
CA ARG A 469 17.13 -22.54 -62.33
C ARG A 469 17.63 -21.12 -62.02
N LYS A 470 18.35 -20.98 -60.90
CA LYS A 470 19.19 -19.83 -60.46
C LYS A 470 18.36 -18.56 -60.11
N THR A 471 18.83 -17.64 -59.25
CA THR A 471 20.22 -17.33 -58.82
C THR A 471 20.31 -17.00 -57.33
N ARG A 472 21.45 -17.30 -56.67
CA ARG A 472 21.80 -16.81 -55.33
C ARG A 472 22.20 -15.32 -55.43
N PHE A 473 21.60 -14.45 -54.62
CA PHE A 473 22.11 -13.10 -54.37
C PHE A 473 22.01 -12.71 -52.90
N PHE A 474 22.96 -11.89 -52.44
CA PHE A 474 22.89 -11.19 -51.16
C PHE A 474 21.91 -10.00 -51.27
N LEU A 475 21.48 -9.47 -50.13
CA LEU A 475 20.95 -8.10 -50.05
C LEU A 475 21.64 -7.38 -48.89
N GLU A 476 22.25 -6.24 -49.21
CA GLU A 476 22.94 -5.38 -48.24
C GLU A 476 21.94 -4.53 -47.44
N ILE A 477 22.32 -4.14 -46.22
CA ILE A 477 21.61 -3.10 -45.47
C ILE A 477 22.03 -1.75 -46.05
N ARG A 478 21.13 -1.12 -46.81
CA ARG A 478 21.32 0.24 -47.29
C ARG A 478 20.65 1.25 -46.36
N THR A 479 21.47 2.07 -45.68
CA THR A 479 21.01 3.24 -44.93
C THR A 479 21.17 4.49 -45.79
N ASP A 480 20.06 5.12 -46.21
CA ASP A 480 20.10 6.44 -46.83
C ASP A 480 19.63 7.51 -45.82
N PHE A 481 20.54 8.43 -45.49
CA PHE A 481 20.29 9.66 -44.71
C PHE A 481 19.88 10.80 -45.66
N THR A 482 19.05 11.73 -45.20
CA THR A 482 18.80 13.02 -45.89
C THR A 482 19.24 14.20 -45.03
N GLY A 483 20.39 14.81 -45.37
CA GLY A 483 20.74 16.18 -44.94
C GLY A 483 19.98 17.22 -45.78
N GLY A 484 19.91 18.52 -45.50
CA GLY A 484 20.65 19.49 -44.66
C GLY A 484 20.16 20.89 -45.11
N PRO A 485 20.90 22.02 -45.03
CA PRO A 485 22.17 22.33 -44.32
C PRO A 485 22.05 23.58 -43.38
N GLY A 486 23.16 24.03 -42.76
CA GLY A 486 23.22 25.30 -41.99
C GLY A 486 24.66 25.73 -41.62
N LEU A 487 25.02 27.00 -41.86
CA LEU A 487 26.40 27.52 -42.01
C LEU A 487 27.28 27.66 -40.74
N LEU A 488 28.56 27.29 -40.91
CA LEU A 488 29.81 28.03 -40.60
C LEU A 488 29.82 29.24 -39.63
N SER A 489 30.76 29.23 -38.67
CA SER A 489 31.90 30.18 -38.63
C SER A 489 33.00 29.71 -37.65
N SER A 490 34.22 30.27 -37.70
CA SER A 490 35.40 29.87 -36.92
C SER A 490 36.04 31.03 -36.14
N LEU A 491 36.86 30.72 -35.12
CA LEU A 491 37.87 31.63 -34.55
C LEU A 491 38.95 30.85 -33.75
N VAL A 492 40.00 31.54 -33.30
CA VAL A 492 41.34 30.98 -32.98
C VAL A 492 41.70 31.11 -31.48
N GLY A 493 42.51 30.19 -30.95
CA GLY A 493 43.13 30.29 -29.62
C GLY A 493 44.35 29.37 -29.44
N SER A 494 45.40 29.86 -28.76
CA SER A 494 46.71 29.18 -28.58
C SER A 494 47.07 28.99 -27.11
N ALA A 495 47.76 27.90 -26.76
CA ALA A 495 48.66 27.75 -25.59
C ALA A 495 49.48 26.45 -25.68
N SER A 496 50.58 26.33 -24.92
CA SER A 496 51.58 25.25 -25.09
C SER A 496 52.46 24.98 -23.85
N VAL A 497 52.96 23.72 -23.70
CA VAL A 497 54.18 23.32 -22.92
C VAL A 497 54.04 23.43 -21.37
N PRO A 498 54.81 22.68 -20.51
CA PRO A 498 55.96 21.79 -20.72
C PRO A 498 55.82 20.32 -20.26
N TRP A 499 56.95 19.59 -20.34
CA TRP A 499 57.20 18.16 -20.12
C TRP A 499 58.39 17.99 -19.15
N ALA A 500 58.45 16.92 -18.35
CA ALA A 500 59.65 16.34 -17.70
C ALA A 500 59.26 15.03 -16.99
N GLN A 501 60.06 13.95 -16.89
CA GLN A 501 61.35 13.61 -17.53
C GLN A 501 61.51 12.06 -17.59
N GLU A 502 62.34 11.55 -18.52
CA GLU A 502 63.24 10.37 -18.46
C GLU A 502 62.82 9.10 -17.65
N SER A 503 62.57 7.95 -18.31
CA SER A 503 63.53 6.87 -18.73
C SER A 503 63.98 5.95 -17.58
N ASP A 504 64.12 4.63 -17.70
CA ASP A 504 64.77 3.82 -18.75
C ASP A 504 64.28 2.32 -18.65
N GLY A 505 64.82 1.37 -19.43
CA GLY A 505 64.71 -0.07 -19.11
C GLY A 505 64.28 -1.03 -20.23
N SER A 506 65.24 -1.38 -21.10
CA SER A 506 65.37 -2.59 -21.94
C SER A 506 64.26 -3.67 -22.05
N SER A 507 64.04 -4.11 -23.29
CA SER A 507 63.26 -5.30 -23.71
C SER A 507 63.86 -6.67 -23.34
N GLY A 508 63.05 -7.75 -23.37
CA GLY A 508 63.58 -9.07 -23.80
C GLY A 508 62.93 -10.39 -23.33
N ARG A 509 62.08 -10.97 -24.21
CA ARG A 509 61.96 -12.43 -24.55
C ARG A 509 61.59 -13.53 -23.53
N GLU A 510 60.46 -14.17 -23.84
CA GLU A 510 60.08 -15.60 -23.72
C GLU A 510 61.10 -16.64 -24.30
N PRO A 511 60.88 -18.00 -24.24
CA PRO A 511 60.01 -18.84 -23.37
C PRO A 511 60.55 -20.27 -22.97
N SER A 512 59.76 -21.00 -22.15
CA SER A 512 59.45 -22.47 -22.24
C SER A 512 60.39 -23.59 -21.69
N VAL A 513 59.79 -24.82 -21.63
CA VAL A 513 60.32 -26.18 -21.32
C VAL A 513 60.46 -26.54 -19.81
N GLY A 514 60.04 -27.72 -19.30
CA GLY A 514 59.20 -28.79 -19.88
C GLY A 514 59.26 -30.18 -19.17
N GLY A 515 58.22 -31.02 -19.32
CA GLY A 515 58.16 -32.46 -18.94
C GLY A 515 57.71 -32.79 -17.49
N SER A 516 57.30 -34.04 -17.12
CA SER A 516 56.87 -35.22 -17.91
C SER A 516 56.26 -36.34 -16.99
N LEU A 517 55.40 -37.23 -17.53
CA LEU A 517 54.96 -38.55 -16.97
C LEU A 517 54.17 -38.57 -15.61
N GLY A 518 53.47 -39.64 -15.18
CA GLY A 518 53.02 -40.86 -15.88
C GLY A 518 52.59 -42.09 -15.02
N LEU A 519 51.30 -42.20 -14.64
CA LEU A 519 50.49 -43.40 -14.26
C LEU A 519 50.82 -44.35 -13.04
N SER A 520 49.71 -44.87 -12.45
CA SER A 520 49.43 -46.26 -11.94
C SER A 520 49.57 -46.72 -10.45
N VAL A 521 48.39 -46.85 -9.79
CA VAL A 521 47.78 -47.98 -9.01
C VAL A 521 48.61 -49.02 -8.19
N GLY A 522 48.22 -49.24 -6.91
CA GLY A 522 48.56 -50.38 -6.00
C GLY A 522 48.77 -49.92 -4.53
N ARG A 523 48.23 -50.44 -3.41
CA ARG A 523 47.74 -51.77 -2.90
C ARG A 523 48.85 -52.72 -2.38
N GLU A 524 48.83 -53.31 -1.17
CA GLU A 524 47.99 -53.12 0.06
C GLU A 524 48.60 -53.84 1.32
N GLU A 525 47.86 -53.87 2.46
CA GLU A 525 48.07 -54.66 3.72
C GLU A 525 49.23 -54.27 4.67
N TYR A 526 49.23 -54.55 6.00
CA TYR A 526 48.50 -55.49 6.90
C TYR A 526 48.23 -54.84 8.30
N ALA A 527 47.50 -55.40 9.30
CA ALA A 527 46.28 -56.22 9.39
C ALA A 527 45.86 -56.44 10.88
N CYS A 528 44.57 -56.80 11.15
CA CYS A 528 44.01 -57.43 12.39
C CYS A 528 43.97 -56.63 13.73
N LEU A 529 42.95 -56.71 14.60
CA LEU A 529 41.78 -57.62 14.81
C LEU A 529 40.47 -56.82 15.09
N GLY A 530 39.25 -57.38 15.20
CA GLY A 530 38.76 -58.73 14.87
C GLY A 530 37.51 -59.24 15.64
N GLN A 531 36.31 -59.11 15.04
CA GLN A 531 35.05 -59.89 15.28
C GLN A 531 34.24 -59.65 16.59
N THR A 532 32.93 -59.97 16.74
CA THR A 532 31.91 -60.76 15.98
C THR A 532 30.56 -60.00 15.76
N THR A 533 29.56 -60.59 15.06
CA THR A 533 28.42 -59.86 14.39
C THR A 533 26.99 -60.53 14.51
N PRO A 534 25.97 -60.43 13.58
CA PRO A 534 24.62 -59.87 13.90
C PRO A 534 23.38 -60.73 13.50
N PRO A 535 22.13 -60.24 13.71
CA PRO A 535 21.09 -60.29 12.65
C PRO A 535 20.09 -59.09 12.64
N GLU A 536 18.96 -59.21 11.92
CA GLU A 536 17.88 -58.20 11.68
C GLU A 536 16.46 -58.79 11.90
N HIS A 537 15.39 -57.95 12.06
CA HIS A 537 14.10 -57.98 11.30
C HIS A 537 12.82 -57.34 11.96
N ILE A 538 12.06 -56.59 11.13
CA ILE A 538 10.56 -56.54 10.95
C ILE A 538 9.59 -56.02 12.05
N ALA A 539 8.43 -55.51 11.58
CA ALA A 539 7.14 -55.20 12.25
C ALA A 539 7.03 -53.92 13.10
N GLU A 540 5.82 -53.51 13.53
CA GLU A 540 4.67 -53.00 12.76
C GLU A 540 3.70 -52.23 13.70
N LEU A 541 2.92 -51.28 13.17
CA LEU A 541 1.60 -50.76 13.64
C LEU A 541 1.24 -50.46 15.14
N GLN A 542 0.46 -49.38 15.29
CA GLN A 542 -0.57 -49.10 16.34
C GLN A 542 -0.17 -48.69 17.79
N ARG A 543 -0.13 -47.36 18.01
CA ARG A 543 -1.16 -46.57 18.75
C ARG A 543 -1.82 -47.22 20.00
N GLU A 544 -1.56 -46.70 21.21
CA GLU A 544 -2.55 -45.93 22.02
C GLU A 544 -2.03 -45.33 23.36
N ARG A 545 -2.85 -44.42 23.92
CA ARG A 545 -2.99 -44.00 25.33
C ARG A 545 -1.79 -43.36 26.07
N TRP A 546 -2.00 -42.12 26.52
CA TRP A 546 -1.38 -41.53 27.70
C TRP A 546 -2.48 -40.96 28.59
N GLU A 547 -2.47 -41.33 29.87
CA GLU A 547 -3.35 -40.78 30.91
C GLU A 547 -2.57 -39.77 31.79
N GLN A 548 -3.29 -39.03 32.62
CA GLN A 548 -2.76 -37.90 33.39
C GLN A 548 -1.95 -38.32 34.62
N PRO A 549 -1.27 -37.35 35.25
CA PRO A 549 -1.49 -37.12 36.68
C PRO A 549 -2.01 -35.70 37.01
N GLU A 550 -2.99 -35.64 37.90
CA GLU A 550 -3.29 -34.49 38.78
C GLU A 550 -2.18 -34.38 39.84
N GLY A 551 -1.87 -33.28 40.54
CA GLY A 551 -2.25 -31.86 40.54
C GLY A 551 -1.11 -31.09 41.25
N GLN A 552 -1.20 -29.90 41.86
CA GLN A 552 -2.22 -28.86 42.07
C GLN A 552 -1.44 -27.51 42.04
N GLU A 553 -1.85 -26.51 41.24
CA GLU A 553 -2.68 -25.34 41.60
C GLU A 553 -2.07 -24.30 42.57
N PRO A 554 -2.45 -22.99 42.49
CA PRO A 554 -3.03 -22.28 41.33
C PRO A 554 -2.37 -20.91 41.02
N LEU A 555 -2.45 -20.47 39.75
CA LEU A 555 -2.39 -19.06 39.37
C LEU A 555 -3.48 -18.77 38.32
N SER A 556 -4.04 -17.56 38.36
CA SER A 556 -5.40 -17.26 37.86
C SER A 556 -5.55 -17.21 36.34
N GLU A 557 -6.72 -17.64 35.87
CA GLU A 557 -7.17 -17.61 34.48
C GLU A 557 -7.09 -16.23 33.79
N ARG A 558 -6.81 -16.26 32.47
CA ARG A 558 -7.64 -15.65 31.42
C ARG A 558 -7.04 -15.88 30.03
N ASP A 559 -7.50 -16.92 29.33
CA ASP A 559 -7.66 -16.88 27.87
C ASP A 559 -8.47 -18.08 27.33
N LEU A 560 -9.13 -17.86 26.18
CA LEU A 560 -9.98 -18.76 25.36
C LEU A 560 -11.51 -18.62 25.51
N GLY A 561 -12.18 -18.29 24.40
CA GLY A 561 -13.65 -18.20 24.36
C GLY A 561 -14.25 -17.69 23.04
N ALA A 562 -14.12 -18.49 21.98
CA ALA A 562 -14.97 -18.53 20.76
C ALA A 562 -15.46 -17.24 20.05
N GLY A 563 -15.38 -17.27 18.72
CA GLY A 563 -16.30 -16.50 17.86
C GLY A 563 -17.16 -17.45 17.03
N LEU A 564 -18.48 -17.32 17.08
CA LEU A 564 -19.40 -17.81 16.06
C LEU A 564 -20.65 -16.93 15.99
N LEU A 565 -21.29 -16.87 14.82
CA LEU A 565 -22.55 -16.17 14.60
C LEU A 565 -23.73 -17.11 14.83
N ALA A 566 -24.78 -16.62 15.48
CA ALA A 566 -26.10 -17.23 15.55
C ALA A 566 -27.18 -16.12 15.50
N GLU A 567 -28.41 -16.48 15.16
CA GLU A 567 -29.47 -15.56 14.74
C GLU A 567 -30.35 -15.06 15.91
N LEU A 568 -30.99 -13.90 15.73
CA LEU A 568 -31.95 -13.34 16.68
C LEU A 568 -33.40 -13.66 16.27
N PRO A 569 -34.21 -14.29 17.14
CA PRO A 569 -35.68 -14.23 17.07
C PRO A 569 -36.21 -12.91 17.68
N ALA A 570 -37.53 -12.70 17.59
CA ALA A 570 -38.22 -11.47 18.02
C ALA A 570 -39.41 -11.78 18.96
N GLU A 571 -40.12 -10.71 19.38
CA GLU A 571 -41.21 -10.68 20.38
C GLU A 571 -40.73 -10.99 21.83
N ASP A 572 -41.34 -10.50 22.91
CA ASP A 572 -42.70 -9.95 23.07
C ASP A 572 -42.76 -8.72 24.03
N LEU A 573 -43.91 -8.05 24.11
CA LEU A 573 -44.13 -6.81 24.89
C LEU A 573 -45.10 -6.98 26.08
N PRO A 574 -45.07 -6.08 27.10
CA PRO A 574 -46.28 -5.28 27.40
C PRO A 574 -46.04 -3.90 28.05
N THR A 575 -47.01 -3.00 28.33
CA THR A 575 -48.23 -2.53 27.62
C THR A 575 -48.79 -1.27 28.35
N GLY A 576 -48.52 -0.07 27.80
CA GLY A 576 -49.29 1.18 28.05
C GLY A 576 -49.37 1.77 29.48
N PRO A 577 -50.20 2.82 29.69
CA PRO A 577 -50.99 3.59 28.72
C PRO A 577 -50.44 5.01 28.44
N SER A 578 -51.23 5.88 27.82
CA SER A 578 -50.80 7.14 27.19
C SER A 578 -51.62 8.35 27.65
N GLU A 579 -51.08 9.57 27.48
CA GLU A 579 -51.93 10.71 27.12
C GLU A 579 -51.24 11.72 26.18
N ARG A 580 -52.03 12.62 25.59
CA ARG A 580 -51.63 13.63 24.59
C ARG A 580 -52.07 15.02 25.04
N ARG A 581 -51.25 16.06 24.84
CA ARG A 581 -51.76 17.38 24.41
C ARG A 581 -50.74 18.22 23.64
N ARG A 582 -51.15 19.43 23.26
CA ARG A 582 -50.71 20.15 22.05
C ARG A 582 -50.44 21.63 22.34
N VAL A 583 -49.45 22.18 21.64
CA VAL A 583 -49.32 23.61 21.23
C VAL A 583 -49.12 24.66 22.33
N GLY A 584 -48.11 25.52 22.15
CA GLY A 584 -47.95 26.79 22.86
C GLY A 584 -46.75 27.59 22.34
N ARG A 585 -46.99 28.60 21.48
CA ARG A 585 -46.00 29.65 21.16
C ARG A 585 -46.24 30.84 22.08
N SER A 586 -45.16 31.49 22.54
CA SER A 586 -45.18 32.92 22.85
C SER A 586 -43.78 33.52 22.60
N SER A 587 -43.66 34.85 22.61
CA SER A 587 -42.42 35.57 22.27
C SER A 587 -42.44 36.99 22.84
N LYS A 588 -41.24 37.59 22.99
CA LYS A 588 -40.93 38.96 23.44
C LYS A 588 -41.10 39.24 24.94
N GLN A 589 -40.03 39.80 25.55
CA GLN A 589 -40.05 41.20 25.96
C GLN A 589 -38.63 41.80 25.85
N LEU A 590 -38.48 43.13 26.01
CA LEU A 590 -37.28 43.91 25.70
C LEU A 590 -37.03 44.97 26.78
N ALA A 591 -35.77 45.08 27.25
CA ALA A 591 -35.13 46.24 27.91
C ALA A 591 -33.68 45.83 28.28
N SER A 592 -32.66 46.71 28.35
CA SER A 592 -32.47 48.06 27.81
C SER A 592 -30.96 48.41 27.90
N VAL A 593 -30.44 49.23 26.99
CA VAL A 593 -29.03 49.67 26.95
C VAL A 593 -28.85 51.04 27.63
N PRO A 594 -27.66 51.33 28.19
CA PRO A 594 -26.98 52.60 27.89
C PRO A 594 -25.57 52.39 27.32
N GLU A 595 -25.17 53.26 26.40
CA GLU A 595 -23.82 53.29 25.78
C GLU A 595 -22.86 54.20 26.57
N GLY A 596 -21.55 54.09 26.30
CA GLY A 596 -20.52 54.89 26.96
C GLY A 596 -19.13 54.78 26.32
N GLU A 597 -18.95 55.49 25.20
CA GLU A 597 -17.66 55.87 24.57
C GLU A 597 -17.69 57.40 24.33
N PRO A 598 -16.57 58.13 24.11
CA PRO A 598 -15.30 57.71 23.47
C PRO A 598 -14.02 58.16 24.28
N GLU A 599 -12.77 58.26 23.80
CA GLU A 599 -12.21 58.22 22.43
C GLU A 599 -10.72 57.77 22.34
N ALA A 600 -10.36 57.24 21.16
CA ALA A 600 -9.06 57.09 20.48
C ALA A 600 -7.69 57.04 21.22
N GLY A 601 -6.95 55.96 20.92
CA GLY A 601 -5.47 55.91 20.85
C GLY A 601 -5.02 54.86 19.83
N ALA A 602 -4.17 55.22 18.84
CA ALA A 602 -4.11 54.47 17.57
C ALA A 602 -2.90 53.53 17.35
N LEU A 603 -3.20 52.28 16.94
CA LEU A 603 -2.52 51.44 15.94
C LEU A 603 -0.97 51.46 15.80
N ARG A 604 -0.33 50.33 16.16
CA ARG A 604 0.43 49.49 15.20
C ARG A 604 0.71 48.07 15.76
N GLY A 605 0.92 47.09 14.87
CA GLY A 605 1.47 45.76 15.24
C GLY A 605 0.64 44.50 14.93
N ARG A 606 -0.22 44.47 13.89
CA ARG A 606 -0.90 43.22 13.47
C ARG A 606 0.02 42.33 12.62
N GLY A 607 -0.17 41.00 12.73
CA GLY A 607 0.80 39.98 12.31
C GLY A 607 0.95 39.72 10.80
N GLN A 608 2.10 39.16 10.44
CA GLN A 608 2.69 39.09 9.09
C GLN A 608 2.16 37.94 8.20
N TRP A 609 0.90 37.53 8.36
CA TRP A 609 0.33 36.33 7.71
C TRP A 609 -0.80 36.59 6.70
N LEU A 610 -1.11 37.85 6.37
CA LEU A 610 -2.18 38.21 5.42
C LEU A 610 -1.71 38.64 4.01
N GLN A 611 -0.40 38.86 3.79
CA GLN A 611 0.14 39.44 2.56
C GLN A 611 0.29 38.47 1.36
N VAL A 612 -0.44 37.35 1.34
CA VAL A 612 -0.35 36.31 0.28
C VAL A 612 -1.69 36.09 -0.45
N LEU A 613 -2.74 36.84 -0.12
CA LEU A 613 -4.06 36.75 -0.77
C LEU A 613 -4.62 38.09 -1.29
N GLU A 614 -3.85 39.18 -1.27
CA GLU A 614 -4.21 40.43 -1.96
C GLU A 614 -3.88 40.37 -3.46
N GLY A 615 -4.61 39.52 -4.17
CA GLY A 615 -4.63 39.42 -5.62
C GLY A 615 -5.89 40.03 -6.23
N ASN A 616 -6.02 41.36 -6.17
CA ASN A 616 -7.01 42.19 -6.86
C ASN A 616 -8.40 41.58 -7.13
N PHE A 617 -9.26 41.55 -6.12
CA PHE A 617 -10.72 41.47 -6.30
C PHE A 617 -11.37 42.79 -5.89
N SER A 618 -12.24 43.31 -6.74
CA SER A 618 -12.95 44.56 -6.52
C SER A 618 -14.04 44.37 -5.46
N HIS A 619 -14.40 45.45 -4.75
CA HIS A 619 -15.55 45.41 -3.82
C HIS A 619 -16.89 45.09 -4.53
N LEU A 620 -16.94 45.27 -5.86
CA LEU A 620 -17.99 44.82 -6.77
C LEU A 620 -18.05 43.29 -6.93
N ASP A 621 -16.90 42.61 -7.05
CA ASP A 621 -16.83 41.17 -7.34
C ASP A 621 -17.33 40.33 -6.17
N ILE A 622 -17.04 40.77 -4.94
CA ILE A 622 -17.55 40.16 -3.70
C ILE A 622 -19.08 40.33 -3.61
N SER A 623 -19.59 41.53 -3.92
CA SER A 623 -21.04 41.81 -3.95
C SER A 623 -21.75 40.95 -5.00
N LEU A 624 -21.20 40.88 -6.22
CA LEU A 624 -21.73 40.05 -7.31
C LEU A 624 -21.74 38.57 -6.93
N CYS A 625 -20.67 38.06 -6.28
CA CYS A 625 -20.65 36.69 -5.76
C CYS A 625 -21.79 36.43 -4.76
N VAL A 626 -21.97 37.31 -3.77
CA VAL A 626 -23.04 37.15 -2.75
C VAL A 626 -24.43 37.16 -3.38
N VAL A 627 -24.67 38.03 -4.38
CA VAL A 627 -25.93 38.05 -5.14
C VAL A 627 -26.12 36.77 -5.94
N LEU A 628 -25.11 36.28 -6.66
CA LEU A 628 -25.19 35.05 -7.46
C LEU A 628 -25.41 33.80 -6.60
N TYR A 629 -24.74 33.68 -5.45
CA TYR A 629 -24.99 32.58 -4.51
C TYR A 629 -26.39 32.65 -3.90
N SER A 630 -26.89 33.85 -3.58
CA SER A 630 -28.26 34.05 -3.09
C SER A 630 -29.32 33.66 -4.12
N LEU A 631 -29.15 34.06 -5.38
CA LEU A 631 -30.03 33.67 -6.49
C LEU A 631 -29.99 32.16 -6.75
N SER A 632 -28.81 31.55 -6.69
CA SER A 632 -28.63 30.09 -6.83
C SER A 632 -29.36 29.33 -5.70
N PHE A 633 -29.22 29.77 -4.45
CA PHE A 633 -29.93 29.19 -3.31
C PHE A 633 -31.46 29.31 -3.46
N MET A 634 -31.96 30.47 -3.88
CA MET A 634 -33.40 30.66 -4.13
C MET A 634 -33.91 29.80 -5.29
N GLY A 635 -33.12 29.61 -6.35
CA GLY A 635 -33.44 28.70 -7.45
C GLY A 635 -33.52 27.23 -7.00
N LEU A 636 -32.60 26.78 -6.16
CA LEU A 636 -32.63 25.45 -5.54
C LEU A 636 -33.85 25.28 -4.61
N LEU A 637 -34.23 26.32 -3.86
CA LEU A 637 -35.41 26.31 -3.00
C LEU A 637 -36.72 26.26 -3.82
N ALA A 638 -36.78 26.95 -4.94
CA ALA A 638 -37.89 26.89 -5.89
C ALA A 638 -38.01 25.50 -6.54
N MET A 639 -36.89 24.91 -7.01
CA MET A 639 -36.84 23.53 -7.49
C MET A 639 -37.32 22.52 -6.43
N TYR A 640 -36.83 22.64 -5.20
CA TYR A 640 -37.21 21.77 -4.08
C TYR A 640 -38.71 21.86 -3.77
N THR A 641 -39.26 23.07 -3.69
CA THR A 641 -40.69 23.27 -3.42
C THR A 641 -41.57 22.80 -4.59
N TYR A 642 -41.17 23.02 -5.84
CA TYR A 642 -41.83 22.47 -7.03
C TYR A 642 -41.87 20.93 -7.01
N PHE A 643 -40.74 20.26 -6.81
CA PHE A 643 -40.71 18.79 -6.73
C PHE A 643 -41.51 18.26 -5.53
N ARG A 644 -41.46 18.94 -4.38
CA ARG A 644 -42.25 18.59 -3.18
C ARG A 644 -43.76 18.78 -3.40
N ALA A 645 -44.18 19.76 -4.20
CA ALA A 645 -45.58 19.93 -4.62
C ALA A 645 -46.01 18.85 -5.63
N ARG A 646 -45.20 18.60 -6.67
CA ARG A 646 -45.46 17.57 -7.69
C ARG A 646 -45.55 16.16 -7.10
N MET A 647 -44.68 15.82 -6.14
CA MET A 647 -44.74 14.57 -5.39
C MET A 647 -46.01 14.41 -4.54
N ARG A 648 -46.59 15.52 -4.05
CA ARG A 648 -47.89 15.52 -3.35
C ARG A 648 -49.05 15.35 -4.32
N ALA A 649 -49.03 16.06 -5.45
CA ALA A 649 -50.05 15.94 -6.50
C ALA A 649 -50.12 14.50 -7.08
N LEU A 650 -48.97 13.86 -7.28
CA LEU A 650 -48.88 12.46 -7.71
C LEU A 650 -49.43 11.48 -6.67
N LYS A 651 -49.26 11.74 -5.36
CA LYS A 651 -49.88 10.94 -4.30
C LYS A 651 -51.39 11.17 -4.16
N GLY A 652 -51.90 12.37 -4.50
CA GLY A 652 -53.34 12.67 -4.48
C GLY A 652 -54.15 11.95 -5.56
N HIS A 653 -53.55 11.61 -6.70
CA HIS A 653 -54.22 10.90 -7.80
C HIS A 653 -54.21 9.37 -7.63
N ALA A 654 -53.61 8.83 -6.57
CA ALA A 654 -53.53 7.39 -6.30
C ALA A 654 -54.61 6.88 -5.33
N SER A 655 -55.65 7.68 -5.06
CA SER A 655 -56.66 7.37 -4.04
C SER A 655 -58.04 7.97 -4.34
N HIS A 656 -58.81 7.28 -5.19
CA HIS A 656 -60.28 7.25 -5.10
C HIS A 656 -60.76 5.79 -5.30
N PRO A 657 -61.94 5.41 -4.76
CA PRO A 657 -62.14 4.08 -4.22
C PRO A 657 -62.69 3.05 -5.21
N ALA A 658 -62.45 1.78 -4.90
CA ALA A 658 -63.33 0.69 -5.31
C ALA A 658 -64.48 0.58 -4.30
N ALA A 659 -65.70 0.55 -4.83
CA ALA A 659 -66.96 0.15 -4.19
C ALA A 659 -67.78 -0.59 -5.25
#